data_AF-A0A7J7XCH1-F1
#
_entry.id   AF-A0A7J7XCH1-F1
#
_cell.length_a   1.000
_cell.length_b   1.000
_cell.length_c   1.000
_cell.angle_alpha   90.00
_cell.angle_beta   90.00
_cell.angle_gamma   90.00
#
_symmetry.space_group_name_H-M   'P 1'
#
loop_
_entity.id
_entity.type
_entity.pdbx_description
1 polymer ?
#
loop_
_entity_poly.entity_id
_entity_poly.type
_entity_poly.pdbx_seq_one_letter_code
_entity_poly.pdbx_strand_id
1 'polypeptide(L)'
;MGGCFCIPRERSLSWGPGKETLSKDPAISSEFISSPEDKEKCFLLQNMIPDLTLSFSVKSRSRRCVNGPLQEAARRRLWALENEDQEVRALFKDLSARLVGIQSQQAQFLITFKTMEEIWKFSTYLSLGYVSACLEHLLFDHKYWLNCGLVEDTEVQVFVDDKHLETIFLALLTQEGHFFCRAMFAVAQPAEKEGECLTLSEGELISVKTADSGSEWEGMSLVTGQRGLVPVSALEHLPLPFHQWFLKNYPGSCGLPRQRDWTGSSQIGRGRCKAWKDYEREEKDELDLRQGESIEIVGFVIPGLRWFIGKSACSGEVGFVLTTNIDPDSYSPMSKSSAFFSDEERYSLGVLGSDGKAESTSFLHTLAQTDITSLYRLSGFESIQNLPNDLSVSQPDSFQEALPGEEHQASGSGRSSSSEDCSLEELLSAASDSYHLPEPDDLDDPELLMDLNSGQEEEEAETFAPILAFLDHQGYADHFKGLYDLSFSFLTSSFYSFSEEDELVVYLEASRKWAKRSHMTWAHARLCFLLGRLSVRKVKLSQARVYFEEAIHILNGAFEDLSLVAALYINLAAIYLRQRLRHKSSALLEKAGALLACLPDRESSAKYELDVVAYVLRQGIASGSCPLEARACFLAIRLLLSLGRHEEVLPFVERLQLLSGHPPASGAVATILSFLYDKKYLPHLAVASVRQRGPHSAQGMSLPIWQVHLALQNATKLLRVPSTSWNEVSPLACPALRQALAACEEQADRRTQRALCLILSRVYLQHRSPDGAIYYLSQALVLGQLLGEQEAFESSLCLAWAYLLASQAKKALDILYPLLHSLKETENVIQKGVVHNLLGLALQGEGRVNRAAKSYLRALNGAQEVGDVRNQAVTLANLGHLSLKSWAQQPARDYFLQAVRLYCQLQASVETDMELVQVLLWLAQVLVCGCQLASGRLCYEMALLFGLRHRHLKTLCPPTPRHASPTTSTGWPWLSNSGTGRWRGSCWSPSGSCIET
;
A
#
# COMPACT_ATOMS: atom_id res chain seq x y z
N MET A 1 -17.38 20.56 -18.25
CA MET A 1 -17.59 20.53 -19.71
C MET A 1 -16.26 20.74 -20.41
N GLY A 2 -15.91 19.82 -21.32
CA GLY A 2 -14.56 19.64 -21.85
C GLY A 2 -14.13 20.63 -22.93
N GLY A 3 -12.82 20.73 -23.11
CA GLY A 3 -12.18 21.44 -24.22
C GLY A 3 -10.92 20.69 -24.66
N CYS A 4 -11.09 19.84 -25.68
CA CYS A 4 -10.00 19.30 -26.50
C CYS A 4 -9.26 20.44 -27.21
N PHE A 5 -7.92 20.38 -27.28
CA PHE A 5 -7.17 21.12 -28.28
C PHE A 5 -6.22 20.20 -29.05
N CYS A 6 -6.37 20.30 -30.37
CA CYS A 6 -5.77 19.51 -31.42
C CYS A 6 -4.29 19.85 -31.66
N ILE A 7 -3.57 18.82 -32.08
CA ILE A 7 -2.21 18.83 -32.64
C ILE A 7 -2.25 19.40 -34.07
N PRO A 8 -1.38 20.35 -34.46
CA PRO A 8 -1.10 20.59 -35.86
C PRO A 8 0.12 19.78 -36.31
N ARG A 9 -0.10 18.94 -37.32
CA ARG A 9 0.93 18.39 -38.22
C ARG A 9 1.28 19.47 -39.24
N GLU A 10 2.56 19.77 -39.41
CA GLU A 10 3.06 20.38 -40.65
C GLU A 10 4.22 19.59 -41.27
N ARG A 11 4.33 19.78 -42.58
CA ARG A 11 4.83 18.86 -43.59
C ARG A 11 6.33 19.00 -43.85
N SER A 12 6.88 17.87 -44.25
CA SER A 12 8.15 17.63 -44.94
C SER A 12 8.44 18.55 -46.13
N LEU A 13 9.71 18.89 -46.32
CA LEU A 13 10.50 19.15 -47.55
C LEU A 13 11.93 19.49 -47.06
N SER A 14 13.08 19.12 -47.61
CA SER A 14 13.52 18.33 -48.77
C SER A 14 15.03 18.11 -48.59
N TRP A 15 15.54 16.93 -48.94
CA TRP A 15 16.98 16.61 -49.02
C TRP A 15 17.63 17.19 -50.28
N GLY A 16 18.89 17.61 -50.17
CA GLY A 16 19.82 17.85 -51.28
C GLY A 16 21.26 17.53 -50.84
N PRO A 17 22.12 16.90 -51.69
CA PRO A 17 23.24 16.09 -51.22
C PRO A 17 24.63 16.72 -51.41
N GLY A 18 25.56 16.33 -50.53
CA GLY A 18 26.95 15.94 -50.85
C GLY A 18 27.97 17.01 -51.25
N LYS A 19 29.02 17.16 -50.44
CA LYS A 19 30.42 17.00 -50.88
C LYS A 19 31.39 16.95 -49.70
N GLU A 20 32.27 15.95 -49.78
CA GLU A 20 33.37 15.62 -48.88
C GLU A 20 34.46 16.72 -48.87
N THR A 21 35.21 16.84 -47.77
CA THR A 21 36.69 16.81 -47.78
C THR A 21 37.26 16.74 -46.37
N LEU A 22 38.18 15.77 -46.17
CA LEU A 22 39.00 15.56 -44.97
C LEU A 22 40.09 16.61 -44.81
N SER A 23 40.45 16.90 -43.57
CA SER A 23 41.82 16.93 -42.99
C SER A 23 41.72 17.54 -41.59
N LYS A 24 42.53 17.29 -40.56
CA LYS A 24 43.60 16.35 -40.21
C LYS A 24 43.94 16.74 -38.75
N ASP A 25 43.96 15.81 -37.79
CA ASP A 25 44.72 16.04 -36.55
C ASP A 25 46.23 15.90 -36.84
N PRO A 26 47.12 16.44 -36.00
CA PRO A 26 47.68 15.56 -34.98
C PRO A 26 47.99 16.20 -33.61
N ALA A 27 48.13 15.30 -32.64
CA ALA A 27 48.50 15.47 -31.24
C ALA A 27 49.94 15.96 -30.98
N ILE A 28 50.23 16.41 -29.75
CA ILE A 28 51.18 15.80 -28.77
C ILE A 28 51.59 16.77 -27.62
N SER A 29 51.30 16.30 -26.39
CA SER A 29 52.04 16.28 -25.09
C SER A 29 52.58 17.50 -24.31
N SER A 30 52.54 17.29 -22.97
CA SER A 30 53.51 17.62 -21.89
C SER A 30 53.71 19.10 -21.51
N GLU A 31 53.87 19.55 -20.27
CA GLU A 31 53.96 19.01 -18.90
C GLU A 31 53.95 20.24 -17.93
N PHE A 32 53.88 20.01 -16.61
CA PHE A 32 54.30 20.87 -15.48
C PHE A 32 53.28 21.72 -14.68
N ILE A 33 52.94 21.16 -13.50
CA ILE A 33 53.09 21.68 -12.11
C ILE A 33 52.37 22.97 -11.64
N SER A 34 51.39 22.73 -10.76
CA SER A 34 50.89 23.43 -9.55
C SER A 34 51.14 24.94 -9.29
N SER A 35 50.04 25.66 -9.04
CA SER A 35 49.79 26.37 -7.76
C SER A 35 48.29 26.74 -7.62
N PRO A 36 47.75 26.84 -6.39
CA PRO A 36 46.34 27.12 -6.14
C PRO A 36 46.07 28.64 -6.12
N GLU A 37 44.79 29.00 -6.06
CA GLU A 37 44.22 30.36 -5.97
C GLU A 37 43.93 31.00 -7.33
N ASP A 38 42.67 30.90 -7.76
CA ASP A 38 41.84 32.09 -7.78
C ASP A 38 40.35 31.75 -7.79
N LYS A 39 39.66 32.37 -6.85
CA LYS A 39 38.20 32.41 -6.75
C LYS A 39 37.66 33.36 -7.82
N GLU A 40 36.39 33.09 -8.16
CA GLU A 40 35.44 33.97 -8.83
C GLU A 40 35.26 33.87 -10.35
N LYS A 41 34.00 33.52 -10.67
CA LYS A 41 33.19 33.90 -11.85
C LYS A 41 33.44 33.11 -13.14
N CYS A 42 32.49 32.23 -13.46
CA CYS A 42 31.37 32.63 -14.31
C CYS A 42 30.38 31.46 -14.49
N PHE A 43 29.14 31.69 -14.05
CA PHE A 43 27.98 30.88 -14.40
C PHE A 43 27.75 30.98 -15.91
N LEU A 44 28.05 29.91 -16.65
CA LEU A 44 27.45 29.63 -17.94
C LEU A 44 26.71 28.30 -17.81
N LEU A 45 25.44 28.40 -17.45
CA LEU A 45 24.51 27.28 -17.40
C LEU A 45 24.18 26.86 -18.84
N GLN A 46 25.06 26.07 -19.46
CA GLN A 46 24.69 25.30 -20.65
C GLN A 46 24.02 24.00 -20.21
N ASN A 47 22.76 23.86 -20.64
CA ASN A 47 21.84 22.72 -20.48
C ASN A 47 22.50 21.33 -20.49
N MET A 48 22.93 20.86 -19.32
CA MET A 48 23.11 19.43 -19.04
C MET A 48 22.39 19.16 -17.72
N ILE A 49 21.27 18.45 -17.77
CA ILE A 49 20.70 17.85 -16.56
C ILE A 49 21.74 16.81 -16.13
N PRO A 50 22.35 16.90 -14.94
CA PRO A 50 23.39 15.95 -14.60
C PRO A 50 22.74 14.61 -14.23
N ASP A 51 23.22 13.54 -14.87
CA ASP A 51 22.77 12.18 -14.61
C ASP A 51 23.20 11.74 -13.20
N LEU A 52 22.26 11.26 -12.39
CA LEU A 52 22.55 10.71 -11.07
C LEU A 52 22.87 9.22 -11.17
N THR A 53 23.99 8.81 -10.59
CA THR A 53 24.39 7.40 -10.49
C THR A 53 23.78 6.77 -9.25
N LEU A 54 22.95 5.75 -9.45
CA LEU A 54 22.41 4.91 -8.39
C LEU A 54 23.13 3.56 -8.41
N SER A 55 23.91 3.28 -7.38
CA SER A 55 24.62 2.00 -7.24
C SER A 55 23.96 1.11 -6.20
N PHE A 56 24.04 -0.21 -6.36
CA PHE A 56 23.50 -1.14 -5.38
C PHE A 56 24.48 -2.25 -5.02
N SER A 57 24.40 -2.71 -3.77
CA SER A 57 25.14 -3.87 -3.26
C SER A 57 24.21 -4.82 -2.51
N VAL A 58 24.38 -6.12 -2.73
CA VAL A 58 23.62 -7.18 -2.08
C VAL A 58 24.44 -7.71 -0.91
N LYS A 59 23.98 -7.45 0.31
CA LYS A 59 24.63 -7.90 1.56
C LYS A 59 23.83 -9.00 2.23
N SER A 60 24.55 -9.83 3.00
CA SER A 60 23.96 -10.77 3.95
C SER A 60 23.87 -10.09 5.32
N ARG A 61 22.70 -10.15 5.97
CA ARG A 61 22.41 -9.59 7.29
C ARG A 61 23.17 -10.33 8.39
N SER A 62 23.25 -11.66 8.29
CA SER A 62 23.98 -12.52 9.22
C SER A 62 25.50 -12.33 9.11
N ARG A 63 26.04 -12.23 7.89
CA ARG A 63 27.49 -12.10 7.66
C ARG A 63 27.98 -10.66 7.61
N ARG A 64 27.07 -9.68 7.49
CA ARG A 64 27.34 -8.24 7.32
C ARG A 64 28.34 -7.92 6.19
N CYS A 65 28.41 -8.79 5.19
CA CYS A 65 29.32 -8.64 4.04
C CYS A 65 28.55 -8.83 2.72
N VAL A 66 29.16 -8.42 1.61
CA VAL A 66 28.58 -8.60 0.27
C VAL A 66 28.44 -10.09 -0.03
N ASN A 67 27.26 -10.51 -0.47
CA ASN A 67 27.00 -11.88 -0.91
C ASN A 67 27.38 -11.98 -2.39
N GLY A 68 28.64 -12.37 -2.67
CA GLY A 68 29.20 -12.46 -4.02
C GLY A 68 28.32 -13.21 -5.03
N PRO A 69 27.84 -14.43 -4.72
CA PRO A 69 26.95 -15.18 -5.60
C PRO A 69 25.64 -14.44 -5.94
N LEU A 70 24.98 -13.82 -4.95
CA LEU A 70 23.74 -13.07 -5.20
C LEU A 70 24.01 -11.75 -5.93
N GLN A 71 25.12 -11.07 -5.66
CA GLN A 71 25.54 -9.88 -6.39
C GLN A 71 25.77 -10.20 -7.88
N GLU A 72 26.41 -11.33 -8.18
CA GLU A 72 26.62 -11.78 -9.56
C GLU A 72 25.32 -12.21 -10.24
N ALA A 73 24.41 -12.86 -9.50
CA ALA A 73 23.07 -13.18 -10.01
C ALA A 73 22.29 -11.91 -10.37
N ALA A 74 22.32 -10.90 -9.49
CA ALA A 74 21.70 -9.60 -9.74
C ALA A 74 22.32 -8.88 -10.95
N ARG A 75 23.66 -8.92 -11.11
CA ARG A 75 24.33 -8.36 -12.29
C ARG A 75 23.94 -9.08 -13.58
N ARG A 76 23.83 -10.42 -13.55
CA ARG A 76 23.37 -11.21 -14.71
C ARG A 76 21.94 -10.88 -15.09
N ARG A 77 21.06 -10.71 -14.10
CA ARG A 77 19.68 -10.24 -14.34
C ARG A 77 19.68 -8.83 -14.93
N LEU A 78 20.49 -7.92 -14.40
CA LEU A 78 20.63 -6.55 -14.90
C LEU A 78 21.08 -6.52 -16.37
N TRP A 79 22.05 -7.36 -16.73
CA TRP A 79 22.54 -7.49 -18.10
C TRP A 79 21.46 -7.99 -19.07
N ALA A 80 20.59 -8.91 -18.63
CA ALA A 80 19.44 -9.33 -19.44
C ALA A 80 18.44 -8.17 -19.66
N LEU A 81 18.20 -7.37 -18.62
CA LEU A 81 17.29 -6.22 -18.64
C LEU A 81 17.83 -5.00 -19.42
N GLU A 82 19.13 -4.98 -19.71
CA GLU A 82 19.76 -3.92 -20.52
C GLU A 82 19.21 -3.88 -21.95
N ASN A 83 18.79 -5.04 -22.48
CA ASN A 83 18.19 -5.15 -23.83
C ASN A 83 16.65 -4.97 -23.81
N GLU A 84 15.98 -5.27 -22.70
CA GLU A 84 14.51 -5.23 -22.53
C GLU A 84 14.12 -4.32 -21.34
N ASP A 85 14.37 -3.02 -21.47
CA ASP A 85 14.29 -2.07 -20.36
C ASP A 85 12.87 -1.59 -20.00
N GLN A 86 11.82 -2.18 -20.56
CA GLN A 86 10.43 -1.77 -20.32
C GLN A 86 9.99 -1.99 -18.86
N GLU A 87 10.44 -3.08 -18.24
CA GLU A 87 10.17 -3.38 -16.83
C GLU A 87 10.91 -2.39 -15.92
N VAL A 88 12.19 -2.12 -16.21
CA VAL A 88 13.03 -1.20 -15.44
C VAL A 88 12.50 0.23 -15.53
N ARG A 89 12.10 0.68 -16.72
CA ARG A 89 11.46 2.00 -16.91
C ARG A 89 10.13 2.12 -16.16
N ALA A 90 9.34 1.05 -16.10
CA ALA A 90 8.09 1.05 -15.33
C ALA A 90 8.37 1.19 -13.83
N LEU A 91 9.35 0.46 -13.30
CA LEU A 91 9.78 0.56 -11.91
C LEU A 91 10.28 1.96 -11.56
N PHE A 92 11.16 2.56 -12.37
CA PHE A 92 11.65 3.92 -12.08
C PHE A 92 10.54 4.97 -12.23
N LYS A 93 9.58 4.77 -13.13
CA LYS A 93 8.38 5.62 -13.21
C LYS A 93 7.58 5.58 -11.90
N ASP A 94 7.37 4.40 -11.31
CA ASP A 94 6.70 4.28 -10.00
C ASP A 94 7.53 4.94 -8.88
N LEU A 95 8.86 4.82 -8.94
CA LEU A 95 9.78 5.50 -8.03
C LEU A 95 9.93 7.01 -8.29
N SER A 96 9.19 7.58 -9.25
CA SER A 96 9.27 9.00 -9.63
C SER A 96 10.65 9.44 -10.14
N ALA A 97 11.33 8.58 -10.88
CA ALA A 97 12.62 8.85 -11.54
C ALA A 97 12.58 8.42 -13.02
N ARG A 98 13.50 8.96 -13.83
CA ARG A 98 13.60 8.61 -15.26
C ARG A 98 14.89 7.85 -15.53
N LEU A 99 14.77 6.65 -16.08
CA LEU A 99 15.93 5.84 -16.46
C LEU A 99 16.60 6.41 -17.72
N VAL A 100 17.89 6.73 -17.62
CA VAL A 100 18.76 7.15 -18.73
C VAL A 100 19.52 5.96 -19.30
N GLY A 101 20.06 5.11 -18.43
CA GLY A 101 20.83 3.94 -18.85
C GLY A 101 21.11 2.96 -17.71
N ILE A 102 21.52 1.76 -18.08
CA ILE A 102 21.84 0.66 -17.16
C ILE A 102 23.31 0.30 -17.36
N GLN A 103 24.09 0.22 -16.28
CA GLN A 103 25.50 -0.20 -16.31
C GLN A 103 25.67 -1.50 -15.52
N SER A 104 25.52 -2.63 -16.20
CA SER A 104 25.52 -3.97 -15.62
C SER A 104 26.84 -4.38 -14.96
N GLN A 105 27.98 -3.99 -15.52
CA GLN A 105 29.30 -4.31 -14.96
C GLN A 105 29.54 -3.63 -13.60
N GLN A 106 29.05 -2.40 -13.43
CA GLN A 106 29.24 -1.62 -12.21
C GLN A 106 28.09 -1.77 -11.20
N ALA A 107 27.03 -2.50 -11.55
CA ALA A 107 25.78 -2.57 -10.76
C ALA A 107 25.19 -1.18 -10.50
N GLN A 108 25.08 -0.38 -11.56
CA GLN A 108 24.62 1.00 -11.50
C GLN A 108 23.46 1.26 -12.46
N PHE A 109 22.58 2.17 -12.06
CA PHE A 109 21.56 2.79 -12.89
C PHE A 109 21.87 4.28 -13.04
N LEU A 110 21.71 4.81 -14.25
CA LEU A 110 21.75 6.24 -14.49
C LEU A 110 20.32 6.76 -14.53
N ILE A 111 20.01 7.68 -13.62
CA ILE A 111 18.67 8.26 -13.50
C ILE A 111 18.72 9.79 -13.57
N THR A 112 17.63 10.38 -14.06
CA THR A 112 17.44 11.83 -14.10
C THR A 112 16.06 12.23 -13.60
N PHE A 113 15.93 13.52 -13.30
CA PHE A 113 14.69 14.13 -12.85
C PHE A 113 14.41 15.38 -13.68
N LYS A 114 13.13 15.65 -13.95
CA LYS A 114 12.70 16.88 -14.64
C LYS A 114 11.98 17.86 -13.73
N THR A 115 11.40 17.38 -12.63
CA THR A 115 10.62 18.22 -11.72
C THR A 115 11.10 18.06 -10.29
N MET A 116 10.87 19.12 -9.51
CA MET A 116 11.07 19.13 -8.07
C MET A 116 10.30 17.99 -7.36
N GLU A 117 9.08 17.71 -7.84
CA GLU A 117 8.21 16.67 -7.30
C GLU A 117 8.79 15.27 -7.52
N GLU A 118 9.41 15.02 -8.68
CA GLU A 118 10.09 13.75 -8.99
C GLU A 118 11.23 13.48 -7.97
N ILE A 119 12.10 14.47 -7.74
CA ILE A 119 13.21 14.34 -6.76
C ILE A 119 12.69 14.12 -5.34
N TRP A 120 11.68 14.91 -4.94
CA TRP A 120 11.11 14.80 -3.61
C TRP A 120 10.56 13.40 -3.35
N LYS A 121 9.72 12.87 -4.24
CA LYS A 121 9.14 11.53 -4.09
C LYS A 121 10.24 10.47 -4.08
N PHE A 122 11.19 10.54 -5.01
CA PHE A 122 12.29 9.60 -5.08
C PHE A 122 13.15 9.59 -3.81
N SER A 123 13.54 10.77 -3.29
CA SER A 123 14.31 10.89 -2.04
C SER A 123 13.54 10.38 -0.83
N THR A 124 12.22 10.55 -0.81
CA THR A 124 11.32 9.98 0.20
C THR A 124 11.32 8.46 0.13
N TYR A 125 11.18 7.87 -1.06
CA TYR A 125 11.24 6.41 -1.24
C TYR A 125 12.63 5.83 -0.94
N LEU A 126 13.70 6.59 -1.20
CA LEU A 126 15.06 6.19 -0.86
C LEU A 126 15.27 6.16 0.64
N SER A 127 14.84 7.20 1.35
CA SER A 127 14.96 7.31 2.82
C SER A 127 14.05 6.34 3.56
N LEU A 128 12.87 6.04 3.02
CA LEU A 128 12.02 4.96 3.51
C LEU A 128 12.59 3.57 3.18
N GLY A 129 13.57 3.46 2.27
CA GLY A 129 14.15 2.20 1.82
C GLY A 129 13.31 1.44 0.78
N TYR A 130 12.23 2.00 0.27
CA TYR A 130 11.39 1.35 -0.74
C TYR A 130 12.11 1.16 -2.07
N VAL A 131 13.07 2.04 -2.41
CA VAL A 131 13.93 1.85 -3.60
C VAL A 131 14.67 0.51 -3.51
N SER A 132 15.20 0.15 -2.35
CA SER A 132 15.90 -1.12 -2.15
C SER A 132 15.00 -2.34 -2.33
N ALA A 133 13.81 -2.30 -1.74
CA ALA A 133 12.82 -3.37 -1.84
C ALA A 133 12.31 -3.54 -3.28
N CYS A 134 12.02 -2.43 -3.97
CA CYS A 134 11.61 -2.46 -5.38
C CYS A 134 12.72 -3.03 -6.28
N LEU A 135 13.98 -2.67 -6.07
CA LEU A 135 15.09 -3.25 -6.81
C LEU A 135 15.23 -4.74 -6.53
N GLU A 136 14.99 -5.19 -5.31
CA GLU A 136 15.00 -6.61 -5.00
C GLU A 136 13.94 -7.40 -5.78
N HIS A 137 12.74 -6.82 -5.97
CA HIS A 137 11.68 -7.41 -6.79
C HIS A 137 12.10 -7.59 -8.26
N LEU A 138 12.93 -6.68 -8.76
CA LEU A 138 13.42 -6.68 -10.15
C LEU A 138 14.62 -7.62 -10.37
N LEU A 139 15.52 -7.68 -9.39
CA LEU A 139 16.84 -8.31 -9.52
C LEU A 139 16.83 -9.82 -9.31
N PHE A 140 15.83 -10.39 -8.63
CA PHE A 140 15.83 -11.79 -8.23
C PHE A 140 14.63 -12.59 -8.73
N ASP A 141 14.92 -13.82 -9.19
CA ASP A 141 13.93 -14.75 -9.76
C ASP A 141 13.20 -15.59 -8.68
N HIS A 142 12.22 -16.39 -9.10
CA HIS A 142 11.40 -17.27 -8.25
C HIS A 142 12.20 -18.13 -7.26
N LYS A 143 13.38 -18.66 -7.66
CA LYS A 143 14.24 -19.48 -6.78
C LYS A 143 14.66 -18.76 -5.51
N TYR A 144 14.92 -17.45 -5.63
CA TYR A 144 15.30 -16.62 -4.49
C TYR A 144 14.11 -16.47 -3.54
N TRP A 145 12.96 -16.06 -4.06
CA TRP A 145 11.74 -15.80 -3.28
C TRP A 145 11.19 -17.01 -2.52
N LEU A 146 11.41 -18.22 -3.05
CA LEU A 146 11.03 -19.47 -2.39
C LEU A 146 12.01 -19.86 -1.27
N ASN A 147 13.25 -19.37 -1.29
CA ASN A 147 14.22 -19.71 -0.25
C ASN A 147 14.09 -18.76 0.94
N CYS A 148 13.34 -19.21 1.95
CA CYS A 148 13.02 -18.47 3.15
C CYS A 148 14.26 -17.87 3.85
N GLY A 149 15.28 -18.71 4.07
CA GLY A 149 16.51 -18.29 4.74
C GLY A 149 17.31 -17.26 3.93
N LEU A 150 17.35 -17.40 2.61
CA LEU A 150 18.03 -16.41 1.76
C LEU A 150 17.30 -15.07 1.74
N VAL A 151 15.96 -15.05 1.63
CA VAL A 151 15.18 -13.80 1.59
C VAL A 151 15.28 -13.02 2.90
N GLU A 152 15.31 -13.72 4.03
CA GLU A 152 15.41 -13.10 5.35
C GLU A 152 16.83 -12.60 5.65
N ASP A 153 17.84 -13.29 5.14
CA ASP A 153 19.25 -12.93 5.28
C ASP A 153 19.70 -11.86 4.27
N THR A 154 18.99 -11.61 3.18
CA THR A 154 19.45 -10.68 2.15
C THR A 154 19.02 -9.24 2.42
N GLU A 155 19.92 -8.30 2.17
CA GLU A 155 19.68 -6.86 2.22
C GLU A 155 20.27 -6.20 0.98
N VAL A 156 19.42 -5.57 0.18
CA VAL A 156 19.87 -4.73 -0.93
C VAL A 156 20.14 -3.33 -0.39
N GLN A 157 21.39 -2.90 -0.40
CA GLN A 157 21.76 -1.53 -0.05
C GLN A 157 21.93 -0.71 -1.31
N VAL A 158 21.30 0.46 -1.32
CA VAL A 158 21.34 1.41 -2.43
C VAL A 158 22.14 2.62 -1.99
N PHE A 159 23.10 3.03 -2.82
CA PHE A 159 23.93 4.20 -2.58
C PHE A 159 23.72 5.22 -3.69
N VAL A 160 23.54 6.46 -3.26
CA VAL A 160 23.41 7.65 -4.09
C VAL A 160 24.42 8.67 -3.57
N ASP A 161 24.99 9.47 -4.48
CA ASP A 161 25.78 10.63 -4.07
C ASP A 161 24.83 11.73 -3.59
N ASP A 162 24.67 11.85 -2.27
CA ASP A 162 23.76 12.82 -1.65
C ASP A 162 24.09 14.26 -2.05
N LYS A 163 25.38 14.60 -2.19
CA LYS A 163 25.80 15.95 -2.62
C LYS A 163 25.36 16.21 -4.05
N HIS A 164 25.50 15.22 -4.92
CA HIS A 164 25.06 15.32 -6.30
C HIS A 164 23.53 15.45 -6.37
N LEU A 165 22.78 14.66 -5.59
CA LEU A 165 21.32 14.76 -5.50
C LEU A 165 20.87 16.16 -5.02
N GLU A 166 21.53 16.72 -4.02
CA GLU A 166 21.31 18.09 -3.54
C GLU A 166 21.60 19.12 -4.63
N THR A 167 22.68 18.96 -5.42
CA THR A 167 22.96 19.90 -6.50
C THR A 167 21.92 19.86 -7.62
N ILE A 168 21.42 18.67 -7.99
CA ILE A 168 20.34 18.53 -8.98
C ILE A 168 19.06 19.18 -8.44
N PHE A 169 18.75 18.93 -7.17
CA PHE A 169 17.61 19.53 -6.48
C PHE A 169 17.66 21.06 -6.49
N LEU A 170 18.81 21.65 -6.13
CA LEU A 170 19.03 23.09 -6.17
C LEU A 170 18.90 23.65 -7.59
N ALA A 171 19.45 22.95 -8.59
CA ALA A 171 19.32 23.34 -9.98
C ALA A 171 17.84 23.39 -10.42
N LEU A 172 17.03 22.37 -10.10
CA LEU A 172 15.60 22.38 -10.42
C LEU A 172 14.83 23.48 -9.66
N LEU A 173 15.16 23.74 -8.39
CA LEU A 173 14.56 24.84 -7.63
C LEU A 173 14.83 26.20 -8.27
N THR A 174 16.06 26.44 -8.72
CA THR A 174 16.42 27.68 -9.42
C THR A 174 15.72 27.82 -10.77
N GLN A 175 15.49 26.71 -11.49
CA GLN A 175 14.74 26.70 -12.75
C GLN A 175 13.26 27.06 -12.56
N GLU A 176 12.64 26.67 -11.43
CA GLU A 176 11.25 27.03 -11.13
C GLU A 176 11.06 28.52 -10.78
N GLY A 177 12.14 29.22 -10.42
CA GLY A 177 12.17 30.66 -10.15
C GLY A 177 11.43 31.15 -8.90
N HIS A 178 10.67 30.28 -8.22
CA HIS A 178 10.00 30.57 -6.95
C HIS A 178 10.17 29.42 -5.95
N PHE A 179 10.79 29.72 -4.80
CA PHE A 179 11.09 28.74 -3.75
C PHE A 179 11.22 29.39 -2.37
N PHE A 180 11.27 28.58 -1.33
CA PHE A 180 11.38 29.03 0.06
C PHE A 180 12.81 28.84 0.59
N CYS A 181 13.28 29.76 1.43
CA CYS A 181 14.60 29.73 2.04
C CYS A 181 14.53 30.04 3.53
N ARG A 182 15.64 29.79 4.21
CA ARG A 182 15.89 30.18 5.59
C ARG A 182 16.97 31.27 5.64
N ALA A 183 16.79 32.28 6.48
CA ALA A 183 17.82 33.28 6.72
C ALA A 183 18.96 32.70 7.57
N MET A 184 20.20 32.81 7.10
CA MET A 184 21.39 32.32 7.82
C MET A 184 21.83 33.23 8.95
N PHE A 185 21.65 34.54 8.79
CA PHE A 185 22.05 35.55 9.77
C PHE A 185 21.01 36.67 9.80
N ALA A 186 20.94 37.39 10.91
CA ALA A 186 20.09 38.56 11.01
C ALA A 186 20.57 39.65 10.03
N VAL A 187 19.70 40.10 9.13
CA VAL A 187 20.00 41.19 8.20
C VAL A 187 19.33 42.45 8.73
N ALA A 188 20.15 43.38 9.24
CA ALA A 188 19.72 44.72 9.62
C ALA A 188 19.72 45.64 8.39
N GLN A 189 18.78 46.59 8.32
CA GLN A 189 18.74 47.58 7.23
C GLN A 189 20.03 48.42 7.20
N PRO A 190 20.73 48.50 6.06
CA PRO A 190 21.74 49.53 5.87
C PRO A 190 21.05 50.89 5.78
N ALA A 191 21.57 51.89 6.49
CA ALA A 191 20.98 53.24 6.60
C ALA A 191 20.81 53.98 5.26
N GLU A 192 21.41 53.47 4.18
CA GLU A 192 21.40 54.08 2.84
C GLU A 192 20.28 53.57 1.91
N LYS A 193 19.51 52.53 2.31
CA LYS A 193 18.39 51.95 1.55
C LYS A 193 17.16 51.66 2.43
N GLU A 194 16.60 52.69 3.07
CA GLU A 194 15.35 52.55 3.84
C GLU A 194 14.19 52.16 2.90
N GLY A 195 13.59 50.99 3.16
CA GLY A 195 12.39 50.50 2.48
C GLY A 195 12.63 49.50 1.33
N GLU A 196 13.87 49.34 0.84
CA GLU A 196 14.18 48.40 -0.24
C GLU A 196 14.65 47.03 0.28
N CYS A 197 15.37 46.97 1.42
CA CYS A 197 15.90 45.74 2.00
C CYS A 197 15.03 45.19 3.14
N LEU A 198 14.81 43.87 3.14
CA LEU A 198 14.05 43.16 4.16
C LEU A 198 14.84 42.99 5.46
N THR A 199 14.23 43.35 6.61
CA THR A 199 14.80 43.02 7.93
C THR A 199 14.47 41.57 8.28
N LEU A 200 15.51 40.76 8.49
CA LEU A 200 15.38 39.32 8.74
C LEU A 200 16.02 38.94 10.07
N SER A 201 15.35 38.04 10.79
CA SER A 201 15.91 37.34 11.94
C SER A 201 16.59 36.04 11.51
N GLU A 202 17.58 35.60 12.27
CA GLU A 202 18.27 34.33 12.02
C GLU A 202 17.27 33.16 12.09
N GLY A 203 17.28 32.30 11.07
CA GLY A 203 16.39 31.15 10.99
C GLY A 203 14.98 31.45 10.45
N GLU A 204 14.70 32.69 10.02
CA GLU A 204 13.39 33.10 9.49
C GLU A 204 13.10 32.50 8.10
N LEU A 205 11.86 32.08 7.85
CA LEU A 205 11.44 31.53 6.56
C LEU A 205 11.03 32.65 5.59
N ILE A 206 11.54 32.57 4.36
CA ILE A 206 11.38 33.58 3.32
C ILE A 206 10.90 32.91 2.04
N SER A 207 9.87 33.44 1.39
CA SER A 207 9.54 33.07 0.01
C SER A 207 10.33 33.97 -0.95
N VAL A 208 11.06 33.38 -1.87
CA VAL A 208 11.96 34.07 -2.78
C VAL A 208 11.46 33.92 -4.21
N LYS A 209 11.50 35.01 -4.96
CA LYS A 209 11.34 35.02 -6.42
C LYS A 209 12.66 35.46 -7.06
N THR A 210 13.22 34.62 -7.91
CA THR A 210 14.44 34.95 -8.64
C THR A 210 14.12 36.02 -9.68
N ALA A 211 14.88 37.11 -9.66
CA ALA A 211 14.90 38.09 -10.74
C ALA A 211 16.08 37.80 -11.67
N ASP A 212 15.91 38.07 -12.96
CA ASP A 212 16.94 37.83 -13.98
C ASP A 212 18.18 38.71 -13.68
N SER A 213 19.26 38.07 -13.20
CA SER A 213 20.65 38.57 -13.15
C SER A 213 21.11 39.52 -12.01
N GLY A 214 20.54 39.45 -10.80
CA GLY A 214 21.01 40.22 -9.63
C GLY A 214 21.59 39.39 -8.46
N SER A 215 22.48 39.99 -7.65
CA SER A 215 22.98 39.46 -6.34
C SER A 215 21.98 39.60 -5.19
N GLU A 216 20.83 40.22 -5.46
CA GLU A 216 19.72 40.46 -4.54
C GLU A 216 18.45 39.87 -5.17
N TRP A 217 17.67 39.13 -4.39
CA TRP A 217 16.41 38.52 -4.82
C TRP A 217 15.21 39.16 -4.12
N GLU A 218 14.04 39.15 -4.77
CA GLU A 218 12.80 39.61 -4.13
C GLU A 218 12.33 38.54 -3.13
N GLY A 219 12.35 38.88 -1.85
CA GLY A 219 11.88 38.05 -0.75
C GLY A 219 10.56 38.54 -0.16
N MET A 220 9.82 37.64 0.46
CA MET A 220 8.76 37.96 1.42
C MET A 220 8.98 37.13 2.68
N SER A 221 9.01 37.79 3.84
CA SER A 221 9.04 37.08 5.12
C SER A 221 7.70 36.39 5.37
N LEU A 222 7.73 35.10 5.73
CA LEU A 222 6.54 34.38 6.15
C LEU A 222 6.12 34.70 7.59
N VAL A 223 6.95 35.38 8.37
CA VAL A 223 6.63 35.79 9.74
C VAL A 223 5.92 37.15 9.72
N THR A 224 6.53 38.15 9.07
CA THR A 224 6.04 39.53 9.07
C THR A 224 5.15 39.85 7.87
N GLY A 225 5.21 39.05 6.80
CA GLY A 225 4.48 39.32 5.55
C GLY A 225 5.05 40.48 4.73
N GLN A 226 6.15 41.10 5.17
CA GLN A 226 6.82 42.19 4.46
C GLN A 226 7.56 41.66 3.23
N ARG A 227 7.64 42.48 2.17
CA ARG A 227 8.40 42.21 0.94
C ARG A 227 9.59 43.15 0.85
N GLY A 228 10.64 42.71 0.18
CA GLY A 228 11.83 43.51 -0.09
C GLY A 228 12.97 42.68 -0.69
N LEU A 229 14.10 43.31 -0.93
CA LEU A 229 15.30 42.67 -1.47
C LEU A 229 16.10 41.97 -0.37
N VAL A 230 16.60 40.77 -0.68
CA VAL A 230 17.43 39.96 0.22
C VAL A 230 18.69 39.49 -0.53
N PRO A 231 19.90 39.65 0.04
CA PRO A 231 21.12 39.17 -0.60
C PRO A 231 21.18 37.64 -0.60
N VAL A 232 21.62 37.06 -1.73
CA VAL A 232 21.70 35.60 -1.90
C VAL A 232 22.62 34.95 -0.87
N SER A 233 23.69 35.65 -0.44
CA SER A 233 24.64 35.16 0.57
C SER A 233 24.05 34.99 1.98
N ALA A 234 22.90 35.61 2.27
CA ALA A 234 22.23 35.49 3.55
C ALA A 234 21.16 34.37 3.58
N LEU A 235 20.98 33.66 2.46
CA LEU A 235 19.93 32.66 2.28
C LEU A 235 20.51 31.26 2.25
N GLU A 236 19.89 30.36 3.00
CA GLU A 236 20.08 28.92 2.92
C GLU A 236 18.81 28.28 2.37
N HIS A 237 18.96 27.38 1.41
CA HIS A 237 17.83 26.64 0.86
C HIS A 237 17.28 25.65 1.88
N LEU A 238 15.96 25.43 1.89
CA LEU A 238 15.41 24.38 2.75
C LEU A 238 15.90 23.02 2.25
N PRO A 239 16.59 22.23 3.08
CA PRO A 239 17.23 20.99 2.66
C PRO A 239 16.20 19.89 2.34
N LEU A 240 14.99 20.00 2.90
CA LEU A 240 13.93 19.01 2.76
C LEU A 240 12.95 19.40 1.64
N PRO A 241 12.85 18.58 0.57
CA PRO A 241 11.91 18.81 -0.53
C PRO A 241 10.43 18.90 -0.08
N PHE A 242 10.06 18.14 0.96
CA PHE A 242 8.72 18.18 1.56
C PHE A 242 8.33 19.58 2.03
N HIS A 243 9.25 20.32 2.66
CA HIS A 243 8.97 21.68 3.14
C HIS A 243 8.64 22.62 1.97
N GLN A 244 9.36 22.50 0.86
CA GLN A 244 9.11 23.29 -0.34
C GLN A 244 7.72 22.98 -0.91
N TRP A 245 7.40 21.70 -1.09
CA TRP A 245 6.10 21.27 -1.60
C TRP A 245 4.96 21.76 -0.69
N PHE A 246 5.09 21.58 0.61
CA PHE A 246 4.06 21.97 1.57
C PHE A 246 3.82 23.49 1.57
N LEU A 247 4.89 24.29 1.64
CA LEU A 247 4.78 25.75 1.64
C LEU A 247 4.23 26.30 0.31
N LYS A 248 4.48 25.61 -0.82
CA LYS A 248 3.90 25.95 -2.14
C LYS A 248 2.39 25.68 -2.18
N ASN A 249 1.95 24.51 -1.69
CA ASN A 249 0.53 24.12 -1.74
C ASN A 249 -0.32 24.76 -0.64
N TYR A 250 0.27 25.09 0.50
CA TYR A 250 -0.40 25.72 1.63
C TYR A 250 0.25 27.06 1.98
N PRO A 251 0.04 28.11 1.17
CA PRO A 251 0.64 29.42 1.41
C PRO A 251 0.03 30.11 2.64
N GLY A 252 0.85 30.78 3.44
CA GLY A 252 0.39 31.53 4.62
C GLY A 252 1.53 31.93 5.54
N SER A 253 1.23 32.73 6.56
CA SER A 253 2.20 33.20 7.54
C SER A 253 2.42 32.19 8.67
N CYS A 254 3.61 32.21 9.28
CA CYS A 254 3.99 31.33 10.39
C CYS A 254 3.59 31.89 11.77
N GLY A 255 3.36 33.21 11.89
CA GLY A 255 2.84 33.85 13.11
C GLY A 255 3.76 33.83 14.35
N LEU A 256 4.99 33.31 14.25
CA LEU A 256 5.93 33.25 15.38
C LEU A 256 6.59 34.62 15.65
N PRO A 257 6.77 35.05 16.91
CA PRO A 257 7.58 36.22 17.23
C PRO A 257 9.07 35.98 16.90
N ARG A 258 9.81 37.07 16.63
CA ARG A 258 11.24 37.06 16.25
C ARG A 258 12.20 36.51 17.33
N GLN A 259 11.73 36.24 18.55
CA GLN A 259 12.58 35.86 19.68
C GLN A 259 12.57 34.35 19.91
N ARG A 260 13.74 33.73 19.74
CA ARG A 260 13.99 32.29 19.80
C ARG A 260 14.39 31.92 21.23
N ASP A 261 13.42 31.87 22.14
CA ASP A 261 13.70 31.75 23.57
C ASP A 261 13.50 30.31 24.13
N TRP A 262 13.19 29.33 23.28
CA TRP A 262 13.10 27.93 23.73
C TRP A 262 14.49 27.31 23.87
N THR A 263 14.96 27.18 25.11
CA THR A 263 16.22 26.52 25.50
C THR A 263 16.00 25.13 26.11
N GLY A 264 14.75 24.66 26.15
CA GLY A 264 14.38 23.39 26.78
C GLY A 264 14.55 22.15 25.90
N SER A 265 14.28 20.97 26.50
CA SER A 265 14.36 19.68 25.82
C SER A 265 13.55 19.65 24.50
N SER A 266 14.07 19.03 23.45
CA SER A 266 13.41 18.93 22.14
C SER A 266 12.30 17.85 22.10
N GLN A 267 11.80 17.42 23.26
CA GLN A 267 10.86 16.30 23.40
C GLN A 267 9.48 16.79 23.85
N ILE A 268 8.42 16.06 23.53
CA ILE A 268 7.07 16.38 24.02
C ILE A 268 6.97 16.00 25.49
N GLY A 269 6.42 16.91 26.28
CA GLY A 269 6.16 16.72 27.71
C GLY A 269 4.73 16.35 28.02
N ARG A 270 4.54 15.51 29.04
CA ARG A 270 3.26 15.26 29.71
C ARG A 270 3.49 15.21 31.23
N GLY A 271 2.42 15.32 32.02
CA GLY A 271 2.47 15.16 33.48
C GLY A 271 2.37 16.51 34.19
N ARG A 272 3.26 16.77 35.16
CA ARG A 272 3.31 18.03 35.90
C ARG A 272 4.57 18.81 35.55
N CYS A 273 4.49 20.12 35.51
CA CYS A 273 5.62 21.03 35.34
C CYS A 273 5.61 22.13 36.41
N LYS A 274 6.70 22.88 36.55
CA LYS A 274 6.81 24.00 37.50
C LYS A 274 6.91 25.34 36.79
N ALA A 275 6.22 26.34 37.33
CA ALA A 275 6.36 27.72 36.86
C ALA A 275 7.75 28.28 37.22
N TRP A 276 8.48 28.77 36.22
CA TRP A 276 9.81 29.37 36.36
C TRP A 276 9.75 30.85 36.76
N LYS A 277 8.71 31.57 36.32
CA LYS A 277 8.48 32.99 36.57
C LYS A 277 7.03 33.23 36.99
N ASP A 278 6.83 34.28 37.77
CA ASP A 278 5.49 34.84 37.99
C ASP A 278 4.93 35.37 36.66
N TYR A 279 3.64 35.14 36.42
CA TYR A 279 2.94 35.64 35.25
C TYR A 279 1.53 36.07 35.64
N GLU A 280 1.17 37.30 35.28
CA GLU A 280 -0.19 37.83 35.41
C GLU A 280 -0.89 37.70 34.05
N ARG A 281 -2.11 37.18 34.07
CA ARG A 281 -2.93 36.98 32.88
C ARG A 281 -3.17 38.29 32.12
N GLU A 282 -2.97 38.29 30.80
CA GLU A 282 -3.34 39.42 29.95
C GLU A 282 -4.79 39.27 29.47
N GLU A 283 -5.19 38.03 29.15
CA GLU A 283 -6.54 37.68 28.75
C GLU A 283 -7.24 36.76 29.77
N LYS A 284 -8.58 36.77 29.76
CA LYS A 284 -9.41 35.99 30.70
C LYS A 284 -9.41 34.48 30.43
N ASP A 285 -8.72 34.02 29.40
CA ASP A 285 -8.52 32.61 29.09
C ASP A 285 -7.10 32.12 29.49
N GLU A 286 -6.25 32.99 30.00
CA GLU A 286 -4.89 32.68 30.46
C GLU A 286 -4.84 32.43 31.97
N LEU A 287 -3.89 31.60 32.42
CA LEU A 287 -3.68 31.30 33.83
C LEU A 287 -2.68 32.24 34.51
N ASP A 288 -3.04 32.71 35.69
CA ASP A 288 -2.11 33.36 36.61
C ASP A 288 -1.16 32.32 37.22
N LEU A 289 0.14 32.60 37.20
CA LEU A 289 1.17 31.68 37.70
C LEU A 289 2.03 32.32 38.76
N ARG A 290 2.33 31.56 39.81
CA ARG A 290 3.34 31.92 40.83
C ARG A 290 4.59 31.08 40.66
N GLN A 291 5.75 31.70 40.83
CA GLN A 291 7.05 31.05 40.72
C GLN A 291 7.13 29.82 41.65
N GLY A 292 7.51 28.67 41.09
CA GLY A 292 7.61 27.39 41.78
C GLY A 292 6.30 26.62 41.91
N GLU A 293 5.17 27.17 41.45
CA GLU A 293 3.88 26.48 41.43
C GLU A 293 3.89 25.26 40.53
N SER A 294 3.23 24.19 40.96
CA SER A 294 3.01 22.99 40.14
C SER A 294 1.81 23.20 39.21
N ILE A 295 2.02 23.00 37.91
CA ILE A 295 0.99 23.04 36.87
C ILE A 295 0.81 21.61 36.35
N GLU A 296 -0.42 21.14 36.30
CA GLU A 296 -0.77 19.88 35.64
C GLU A 296 -1.00 20.13 34.15
N ILE A 297 -0.29 19.41 33.29
CA ILE A 297 -0.38 19.55 31.84
C ILE A 297 -1.63 18.79 31.36
N VAL A 298 -2.57 19.52 30.77
CA VAL A 298 -3.76 18.95 30.13
C VAL A 298 -3.40 18.63 28.67
N GLY A 299 -3.14 17.36 28.38
CA GLY A 299 -2.66 16.90 27.07
C GLY A 299 -1.14 16.90 26.98
N PHE A 300 -0.57 17.77 26.13
CA PHE A 300 0.87 17.78 25.80
C PHE A 300 1.49 19.18 25.83
N VAL A 301 2.79 19.24 26.13
CA VAL A 301 3.66 20.40 25.87
C VAL A 301 4.52 20.06 24.65
N ILE A 302 4.34 20.76 23.54
CA ILE A 302 5.05 20.49 22.28
C ILE A 302 6.03 21.62 21.98
N PRO A 303 7.34 21.34 21.81
CA PRO A 303 8.32 22.34 21.41
C PRO A 303 7.93 23.01 20.09
N GLY A 304 8.04 24.34 20.01
CA GLY A 304 7.66 25.13 18.83
C GLY A 304 6.31 25.83 18.93
N LEU A 305 5.50 25.52 19.95
CA LEU A 305 4.27 26.26 20.29
C LEU A 305 4.53 27.23 21.45
N ARG A 306 3.85 28.40 21.42
CA ARG A 306 3.90 29.39 22.52
C ARG A 306 3.00 29.03 23.70
N TRP A 307 1.92 28.30 23.43
CA TRP A 307 0.88 28.01 24.41
C TRP A 307 0.64 26.51 24.52
N PHE A 308 0.21 26.07 25.70
CA PHE A 308 -0.41 24.78 25.95
C PHE A 308 -1.47 24.95 27.04
N ILE A 309 -2.24 23.90 27.32
CA ILE A 309 -3.30 23.93 28.33
C ILE A 309 -2.76 23.37 29.65
N GLY A 310 -2.87 24.17 30.70
CA GLY A 310 -2.47 23.79 32.05
C GLY A 310 -3.64 23.85 33.02
N LYS A 311 -3.51 23.14 34.14
CA LYS A 311 -4.35 23.29 35.32
C LYS A 311 -3.47 23.72 36.50
N SER A 312 -3.80 24.85 37.10
CA SER A 312 -3.10 25.35 38.29
C SER A 312 -3.41 24.46 39.49
N ALA A 313 -2.37 24.02 40.22
CA ALA A 313 -2.57 23.29 41.46
C ALA A 313 -3.07 24.19 42.61
N CYS A 314 -2.82 25.51 42.54
CA CYS A 314 -3.22 26.46 43.57
C CYS A 314 -4.67 26.93 43.41
N SER A 315 -5.08 27.32 42.21
CA SER A 315 -6.45 27.81 41.93
C SER A 315 -7.41 26.70 41.49
N GLY A 316 -6.89 25.59 40.95
CA GLY A 316 -7.70 24.54 40.33
C GLY A 316 -8.25 24.92 38.95
N GLU A 317 -7.98 26.14 38.48
CA GLU A 317 -8.45 26.64 37.18
C GLU A 317 -7.65 26.02 36.04
N VAL A 318 -8.32 25.87 34.89
CA VAL A 318 -7.74 25.40 33.62
C VAL A 318 -7.68 26.58 32.65
N GLY A 319 -6.57 26.72 31.93
CA GLY A 319 -6.44 27.77 30.92
C GLY A 319 -5.12 27.71 30.17
N PHE A 320 -4.87 28.74 29.36
CA PHE A 320 -3.64 28.84 28.55
C PHE A 320 -2.43 29.20 29.41
N VAL A 321 -1.32 28.53 29.14
CA VAL A 321 -0.03 28.78 29.78
C VAL A 321 1.07 28.99 28.74
N LEU A 322 1.89 30.02 28.94
CA LEU A 322 3.06 30.30 28.12
C LEU A 322 4.16 29.25 28.35
N THR A 323 4.66 28.66 27.27
CA THR A 323 5.74 27.67 27.32
C THR A 323 7.04 28.26 27.87
N THR A 324 7.33 29.55 27.62
CA THR A 324 8.51 30.26 28.14
C THR A 324 8.55 30.43 29.66
N ASN A 325 7.41 30.27 30.34
CA ASN A 325 7.28 30.56 31.76
C ASN A 325 7.45 29.30 32.63
N ILE A 326 7.88 28.19 32.04
CA ILE A 326 8.00 26.89 32.71
C ILE A 326 9.44 26.44 32.76
N ASP A 327 9.77 25.72 33.83
CA ASP A 327 11.05 25.05 33.96
C ASP A 327 11.14 23.88 32.94
N PRO A 328 12.04 23.97 31.94
CA PRO A 328 12.12 23.01 30.84
C PRO A 328 12.52 21.59 31.26
N ASP A 329 13.09 21.40 32.45
CA ASP A 329 13.51 20.09 32.97
C ASP A 329 12.49 19.49 33.97
N SER A 330 11.39 20.19 34.24
CA SER A 330 10.45 19.83 35.30
C SER A 330 9.36 18.82 34.91
N TYR A 331 9.12 18.61 33.60
CA TYR A 331 8.11 17.67 33.10
C TYR A 331 8.71 16.33 32.68
N SER A 332 7.93 15.25 32.77
CA SER A 332 8.39 13.94 32.32
C SER A 332 8.50 13.90 30.78
N PRO A 333 9.71 13.74 30.21
CA PRO A 333 9.87 13.62 28.77
C PRO A 333 9.29 12.31 28.27
N MET A 334 8.54 12.38 27.18
CA MET A 334 8.02 11.19 26.51
C MET A 334 9.13 10.53 25.67
N SER A 335 9.22 9.19 25.71
CA SER A 335 10.26 8.43 24.99
C SER A 335 10.26 8.71 23.49
N LYS A 336 11.41 8.52 22.82
CA LYS A 336 11.59 8.84 21.40
C LYS A 336 10.48 8.29 20.48
N SER A 337 10.03 9.19 19.61
CA SER A 337 9.27 9.08 18.34
C SER A 337 7.94 8.32 18.25
N SER A 338 7.52 7.54 19.24
CA SER A 338 6.22 6.84 19.23
C SER A 338 5.25 7.22 20.33
N ALA A 339 5.69 8.03 21.29
CA ALA A 339 4.88 8.36 22.47
C ALA A 339 3.84 9.49 22.20
N PHE A 340 3.80 10.10 21.02
CA PHE A 340 2.86 11.21 20.72
C PHE A 340 1.43 10.76 20.35
N PHE A 341 1.14 9.47 20.44
CA PHE A 341 -0.19 8.91 20.23
C PHE A 341 -0.75 8.43 21.57
N SER A 342 -2.01 8.72 21.86
CA SER A 342 -2.79 7.85 22.74
C SER A 342 -2.97 6.48 22.05
N ASP A 343 -3.24 5.41 22.80
CA ASP A 343 -3.52 4.11 22.18
C ASP A 343 -4.78 4.18 21.30
N GLU A 344 -5.79 4.95 21.70
CA GLU A 344 -7.01 5.25 20.94
C GLU A 344 -6.72 5.94 19.59
N GLU A 345 -5.82 6.94 19.57
CA GLU A 345 -5.36 7.61 18.35
C GLU A 345 -4.66 6.63 17.39
N ARG A 346 -3.91 5.65 17.91
CA ARG A 346 -3.29 4.60 17.08
C ARG A 346 -4.35 3.67 16.49
N TYR A 347 -5.36 3.30 17.26
CA TYR A 347 -6.46 2.46 16.78
C TYR A 347 -7.29 3.16 15.71
N SER A 348 -7.53 4.47 15.83
CA SER A 348 -8.29 5.25 14.84
C SER A 348 -7.69 5.19 13.42
N LEU A 349 -6.36 5.09 13.32
CA LEU A 349 -5.66 4.92 12.04
C LEU A 349 -5.73 3.49 11.49
N GLY A 350 -5.94 2.50 12.36
CA GLY A 350 -5.97 1.08 12.00
C GLY A 350 -7.29 0.60 11.40
N VAL A 351 -8.37 1.40 11.49
CA VAL A 351 -9.71 1.07 10.95
C VAL A 351 -9.74 1.14 9.42
N LEU A 352 -8.81 1.87 8.79
CA LEU A 352 -8.79 1.97 7.33
C LEU A 352 -8.43 0.61 6.69
N GLY A 353 -9.41 -0.02 6.04
CA GLY A 353 -9.29 -1.34 5.41
C GLY A 353 -9.92 -2.51 6.18
N SER A 354 -10.56 -2.27 7.34
CA SER A 354 -11.29 -3.33 8.07
C SER A 354 -12.56 -3.80 7.37
N ASP A 355 -13.23 -2.91 6.62
CA ASP A 355 -14.48 -3.23 5.88
C ASP A 355 -14.27 -4.35 4.84
N GLY A 356 -13.04 -4.48 4.31
CA GLY A 356 -12.68 -5.51 3.34
C GLY A 356 -12.16 -6.81 3.94
N LYS A 357 -12.21 -7.02 5.27
CA LYS A 357 -11.64 -8.24 5.89
C LYS A 357 -12.36 -9.50 5.39
N ALA A 358 -13.69 -9.46 5.30
CA ALA A 358 -14.50 -10.57 4.79
C ALA A 358 -14.15 -10.89 3.32
N GLU A 359 -14.05 -9.86 2.47
CA GLU A 359 -13.64 -10.00 1.07
C GLU A 359 -12.21 -10.53 0.91
N SER A 360 -11.30 -10.10 1.78
CA SER A 360 -9.92 -10.56 1.78
C SER A 360 -9.82 -12.03 2.17
N THR A 361 -10.57 -12.44 3.20
CA THR A 361 -10.64 -13.85 3.62
C THR A 361 -11.31 -14.71 2.55
N SER A 362 -12.42 -14.25 1.96
CA SER A 362 -13.10 -15.00 0.90
C SER A 362 -12.20 -15.16 -0.32
N PHE A 363 -11.46 -14.12 -0.70
CA PHE A 363 -10.46 -14.19 -1.76
C PHE A 363 -9.36 -15.22 -1.47
N LEU A 364 -8.80 -15.24 -0.26
CA LEU A 364 -7.80 -16.26 0.11
C LEU A 364 -8.40 -17.67 0.06
N HIS A 365 -9.64 -17.86 0.51
CA HIS A 365 -10.31 -19.14 0.41
C HIS A 365 -10.53 -19.57 -1.04
N THR A 366 -10.95 -18.66 -1.92
CA THR A 366 -11.07 -18.92 -3.36
C THR A 366 -9.72 -19.28 -3.98
N LEU A 367 -8.63 -18.59 -3.62
CA LEU A 367 -7.28 -18.93 -4.07
C LEU A 367 -6.79 -20.28 -3.51
N ALA A 368 -7.23 -20.66 -2.31
CA ALA A 368 -6.84 -21.93 -1.68
C ALA A 368 -7.59 -23.13 -2.29
N GLN A 369 -8.77 -22.93 -2.89
CA GLN A 369 -9.54 -24.01 -3.53
C GLN A 369 -8.74 -24.69 -4.63
N THR A 370 -8.55 -26.02 -4.52
CA THR A 370 -7.79 -26.82 -5.48
C THR A 370 -8.72 -27.72 -6.29
N ASP A 371 -8.53 -27.76 -7.61
CA ASP A 371 -9.28 -28.69 -8.47
C ASP A 371 -8.84 -30.15 -8.32
N ILE A 372 -7.81 -30.43 -7.50
CA ILE A 372 -7.32 -31.80 -7.24
C ILE A 372 -8.42 -32.68 -6.63
N THR A 373 -9.41 -32.09 -5.95
CA THR A 373 -10.48 -32.81 -5.25
C THR A 373 -11.63 -33.21 -6.18
N SER A 374 -11.72 -32.59 -7.35
CA SER A 374 -12.79 -32.77 -8.34
C SER A 374 -12.30 -33.31 -9.69
N LEU A 375 -11.03 -33.09 -10.05
CA LEU A 375 -10.47 -33.44 -11.36
C LEU A 375 -9.35 -34.48 -11.29
N TYR A 376 -9.35 -35.40 -12.25
CA TYR A 376 -8.34 -36.46 -12.37
C TYR A 376 -7.04 -35.88 -12.95
N ARG A 377 -5.89 -36.48 -12.59
CA ARG A 377 -4.57 -36.00 -13.05
C ARG A 377 -3.91 -36.98 -14.03
N LEU A 378 -3.25 -36.42 -15.03
CA LEU A 378 -2.46 -37.19 -16.01
C LEU A 378 -1.08 -37.56 -15.45
N SER A 379 -0.56 -38.72 -15.85
CA SER A 379 0.76 -39.22 -15.44
C SER A 379 1.89 -38.31 -15.92
N GLY A 380 2.66 -37.74 -14.99
CA GLY A 380 3.79 -36.86 -15.33
C GLY A 380 3.36 -35.53 -15.97
N PHE A 381 2.08 -35.20 -15.88
CA PHE A 381 1.51 -33.95 -16.37
C PHE A 381 1.41 -32.96 -15.20
N GLU A 382 2.36 -32.04 -15.16
CA GLU A 382 2.19 -30.74 -14.50
C GLU A 382 1.52 -29.83 -15.53
N SER A 383 0.64 -28.91 -15.13
CA SER A 383 0.25 -27.80 -16.02
C SER A 383 1.53 -27.17 -16.58
N ILE A 384 1.83 -27.43 -17.86
CA ILE A 384 3.17 -27.27 -18.42
C ILE A 384 3.47 -25.76 -18.53
N GLN A 385 4.11 -25.21 -17.51
CA GLN A 385 4.77 -23.91 -17.55
C GLN A 385 6.26 -24.15 -17.32
N ASN A 386 7.01 -24.25 -18.42
CA ASN A 386 8.43 -24.59 -18.41
C ASN A 386 9.32 -23.41 -18.82
N LEU A 387 10.38 -23.17 -18.04
CA LEU A 387 11.70 -22.72 -18.49
C LEU A 387 12.74 -23.71 -17.91
N PRO A 388 13.77 -24.17 -18.65
CA PRO A 388 14.70 -25.17 -18.13
C PRO A 388 15.74 -24.54 -17.18
N ASN A 389 16.13 -25.27 -16.14
CA ASN A 389 17.34 -25.01 -15.36
C ASN A 389 18.37 -26.08 -15.68
N ASP A 390 19.48 -25.67 -16.29
CA ASP A 390 20.75 -26.36 -16.15
C ASP A 390 21.43 -25.95 -14.83
N LEU A 391 22.33 -26.84 -14.39
CA LEU A 391 23.31 -26.70 -13.31
C LEU A 391 22.85 -27.09 -11.90
N SER A 392 23.08 -28.38 -11.64
CA SER A 392 23.56 -28.99 -10.38
C SER A 392 24.01 -28.01 -9.28
N VAL A 393 23.43 -28.10 -8.08
CA VAL A 393 24.15 -27.97 -6.80
C VAL A 393 23.40 -28.77 -5.71
N SER A 394 24.22 -29.38 -4.87
CA SER A 394 24.04 -30.16 -3.64
C SER A 394 22.89 -29.79 -2.68
N GLN A 395 22.39 -30.85 -2.02
CA GLN A 395 21.52 -30.86 -0.84
C GLN A 395 21.99 -29.91 0.29
N PRO A 396 21.05 -29.41 1.11
CA PRO A 396 21.29 -29.24 2.53
C PRO A 396 20.34 -30.10 3.39
N ASP A 397 20.91 -30.54 4.50
CA ASP A 397 20.35 -31.46 5.49
C ASP A 397 19.22 -30.89 6.38
N SER A 398 18.31 -31.79 6.73
CA SER A 398 17.58 -31.96 7.99
C SER A 398 16.82 -30.78 8.61
N PHE A 399 15.48 -30.87 8.57
CA PHE A 399 14.60 -30.34 9.61
C PHE A 399 13.98 -31.53 10.37
N GLN A 400 14.23 -31.59 11.68
CA GLN A 400 13.72 -32.62 12.59
C GLN A 400 12.28 -32.32 13.01
N GLU A 401 11.43 -33.35 12.96
CA GLU A 401 10.04 -33.38 13.46
C GLU A 401 10.01 -33.42 15.00
N ALA A 402 9.19 -32.58 15.61
CA ALA A 402 8.80 -32.67 17.01
C ALA A 402 7.28 -32.84 17.10
N LEU A 403 6.85 -34.04 17.50
CA LEU A 403 5.48 -34.37 17.92
C LEU A 403 5.30 -33.95 19.39
N PRO A 404 4.09 -33.48 19.76
CA PRO A 404 3.21 -34.27 20.63
C PRO A 404 1.74 -34.17 20.15
N GLY A 405 0.80 -35.06 20.44
CA GLY A 405 0.58 -35.93 21.59
C GLY A 405 -0.91 -35.77 21.97
N GLU A 406 -1.65 -36.88 21.91
CA GLU A 406 -3.03 -37.15 22.33
C GLU A 406 -3.39 -36.49 23.69
N GLU A 407 -4.63 -36.20 24.12
CA GLU A 407 -5.99 -36.70 23.88
C GLU A 407 -6.96 -35.78 24.68
N HIS A 408 -8.24 -35.65 24.30
CA HIS A 408 -9.41 -35.82 25.21
C HIS A 408 -10.76 -35.44 24.56
N GLN A 409 -11.71 -36.34 24.79
CA GLN A 409 -13.12 -36.33 24.40
C GLN A 409 -13.96 -35.38 25.28
N ALA A 410 -15.00 -34.78 24.70
CA ALA A 410 -16.28 -34.58 25.39
C ALA A 410 -17.42 -34.29 24.40
N SER A 411 -18.47 -35.09 24.49
CA SER A 411 -19.73 -35.00 23.76
C SER A 411 -20.70 -33.96 24.33
N GLY A 412 -21.69 -33.57 23.51
CA GLY A 412 -22.99 -33.02 23.93
C GLY A 412 -23.45 -31.87 23.03
N SER A 413 -24.27 -32.13 21.99
CA SER A 413 -25.76 -32.02 22.00
C SER A 413 -26.25 -30.57 22.10
N GLY A 414 -27.03 -30.00 21.19
CA GLY A 414 -27.72 -30.51 20.01
C GLY A 414 -28.51 -29.38 19.31
N ARG A 415 -29.12 -29.74 18.16
CA ARG A 415 -30.37 -29.24 17.50
C ARG A 415 -30.80 -27.78 17.77
N SER A 416 -31.15 -26.94 16.80
CA SER A 416 -32.11 -27.08 15.67
C SER A 416 -32.07 -25.76 14.86
N SER A 417 -31.84 -25.74 13.55
CA SER A 417 -32.82 -25.73 12.44
C SER A 417 -33.85 -24.59 12.42
N SER A 418 -33.70 -23.67 11.44
CA SER A 418 -34.73 -23.17 10.49
C SER A 418 -34.05 -22.11 9.61
N SER A 419 -33.67 -22.40 8.37
CA SER A 419 -34.49 -22.22 7.14
C SER A 419 -35.09 -20.82 7.01
N GLU A 420 -34.57 -20.03 6.06
CA GLU A 420 -35.29 -19.70 4.82
C GLU A 420 -34.37 -18.90 3.88
N ASP A 421 -34.31 -19.39 2.65
CA ASP A 421 -33.69 -18.75 1.49
C ASP A 421 -34.48 -17.49 1.11
N CYS A 422 -33.79 -16.42 0.68
CA CYS A 422 -34.34 -15.49 -0.29
C CYS A 422 -33.22 -14.79 -1.08
N SER A 423 -33.01 -15.31 -2.29
CA SER A 423 -32.75 -14.63 -3.56
C SER A 423 -31.99 -13.29 -3.59
N LEU A 424 -30.81 -13.40 -4.20
CA LEU A 424 -30.08 -12.41 -4.98
C LEU A 424 -30.99 -11.68 -5.99
N GLU A 425 -31.03 -10.35 -5.96
CA GLU A 425 -30.89 -9.47 -7.14
C GLU A 425 -30.81 -7.99 -6.74
N GLU A 426 -30.05 -7.24 -7.55
CA GLU A 426 -29.87 -5.77 -7.59
C GLU A 426 -29.03 -5.08 -6.50
N LEU A 427 -27.74 -4.84 -6.81
CA LEU A 427 -27.10 -3.53 -6.59
C LEU A 427 -25.90 -3.34 -7.56
N LEU A 428 -26.22 -3.04 -8.82
CA LEU A 428 -25.33 -2.32 -9.73
C LEU A 428 -26.04 -1.03 -10.16
N SER A 429 -25.83 0.05 -9.42
CA SER A 429 -25.85 1.43 -9.95
C SER A 429 -25.83 2.44 -8.79
N ALA A 430 -24.68 3.11 -8.59
CA ALA A 430 -24.64 4.32 -7.79
C ALA A 430 -23.60 5.28 -8.40
N ALA A 431 -24.04 5.97 -9.45
CA ALA A 431 -23.49 7.24 -9.89
C ALA A 431 -24.68 8.13 -10.25
N SER A 432 -25.26 8.77 -9.23
CA SER A 432 -26.19 9.88 -9.39
C SER A 432 -26.32 10.62 -8.06
N ASP A 433 -26.06 11.92 -8.12
CA ASP A 433 -26.31 12.90 -7.07
C ASP A 433 -27.78 12.88 -6.64
N SER A 434 -28.06 12.36 -5.45
CA SER A 434 -29.23 12.73 -4.62
C SER A 434 -29.01 12.16 -3.22
N TYR A 435 -28.71 13.04 -2.26
CA TYR A 435 -28.59 12.66 -0.85
C TYR A 435 -29.99 12.49 -0.27
N HIS A 436 -30.41 11.24 -0.04
CA HIS A 436 -31.44 10.92 0.93
C HIS A 436 -30.76 10.56 2.25
N LEU A 437 -31.31 11.08 3.35
CA LEU A 437 -30.87 10.84 4.73
C LEU A 437 -30.97 9.32 5.04
N PRO A 438 -29.96 8.70 5.67
CA PRO A 438 -30.07 7.34 6.18
C PRO A 438 -31.01 7.31 7.39
N GLU A 439 -31.88 6.31 7.48
CA GLU A 439 -32.66 6.03 8.70
C GLU A 439 -31.74 5.50 9.82
N PRO A 440 -31.96 5.85 11.09
CA PRO A 440 -31.11 5.42 12.19
C PRO A 440 -31.43 3.99 12.64
N ASP A 441 -30.39 3.16 12.77
CA ASP A 441 -30.42 1.91 13.52
C ASP A 441 -30.29 2.20 15.03
N ASP A 442 -31.03 1.41 15.81
CA ASP A 442 -31.25 1.50 17.25
C ASP A 442 -29.97 1.70 18.09
N LEU A 443 -29.83 2.88 18.70
CA LEU A 443 -28.99 3.12 19.86
C LEU A 443 -29.80 3.86 20.93
N ASP A 444 -29.87 3.27 22.12
CA ASP A 444 -30.53 3.77 23.33
C ASP A 444 -29.92 5.10 23.80
N ASP A 445 -30.34 6.22 23.22
CA ASP A 445 -30.15 7.57 23.76
C ASP A 445 -31.52 8.20 24.07
N PRO A 446 -31.66 9.08 25.08
CA PRO A 446 -32.95 9.61 25.51
C PRO A 446 -33.65 10.37 24.36
N GLU A 447 -34.74 9.80 23.86
CA GLU A 447 -35.59 10.38 22.81
C GLU A 447 -36.15 11.75 23.22
N LEU A 448 -35.47 12.82 22.81
CA LEU A 448 -35.99 14.19 22.85
C LEU A 448 -36.96 14.38 21.67
N LEU A 449 -38.16 13.82 21.79
CA LEU A 449 -39.28 14.07 20.85
C LEU A 449 -39.74 15.52 20.98
N MET A 450 -39.41 16.37 19.99
CA MET A 450 -39.83 17.77 19.92
C MET A 450 -40.99 17.94 18.93
N ASP A 451 -42.22 18.05 19.44
CA ASP A 451 -43.43 18.44 18.69
C ASP A 451 -43.68 19.93 18.86
N LEU A 452 -43.88 20.67 17.76
CA LEU A 452 -44.13 22.13 17.77
C LEU A 452 -45.36 22.50 16.94
N ASN A 453 -46.51 22.65 17.59
CA ASN A 453 -47.63 23.41 17.05
C ASN A 453 -47.49 24.88 17.50
N SER A 454 -47.56 25.81 16.54
CA SER A 454 -47.31 27.24 16.72
C SER A 454 -48.50 28.00 17.34
N GLY A 455 -48.29 28.71 18.45
CA GLY A 455 -49.17 29.82 18.84
C GLY A 455 -48.96 30.42 20.24
N GLN A 456 -48.54 31.70 20.29
CA GLN A 456 -48.59 32.65 21.44
C GLN A 456 -47.36 32.72 22.37
N GLU A 457 -46.99 33.97 22.72
CA GLU A 457 -45.74 34.41 23.35
C GLU A 457 -45.47 33.85 24.76
N GLU A 458 -46.47 33.27 25.44
CA GLU A 458 -46.30 32.58 26.74
C GLU A 458 -46.02 31.07 26.59
N GLU A 459 -46.42 30.44 25.46
CA GLU A 459 -46.13 29.03 25.13
C GLU A 459 -44.71 28.82 24.55
N GLU A 460 -44.03 29.91 24.18
CA GLU A 460 -42.63 29.87 23.68
C GLU A 460 -41.64 29.37 24.75
N ALA A 461 -41.91 29.59 26.04
CA ALA A 461 -41.01 29.16 27.12
C ALA A 461 -40.97 27.63 27.26
N GLU A 462 -42.13 26.98 27.18
CA GLU A 462 -42.25 25.51 27.29
C GLU A 462 -41.66 24.81 26.06
N THR A 463 -41.80 25.45 24.89
CA THR A 463 -41.26 25.01 23.60
C THR A 463 -39.73 24.86 23.60
N PHE A 464 -38.99 25.77 24.24
CA PHE A 464 -37.52 25.75 24.27
C PHE A 464 -36.93 25.14 25.55
N ALA A 465 -37.73 24.92 26.59
CA ALA A 465 -37.25 24.44 27.88
C ALA A 465 -36.43 23.13 27.81
N PRO A 466 -36.79 22.11 27.00
CA PRO A 466 -36.06 20.85 26.95
C PRO A 466 -34.65 21.00 26.34
N ILE A 467 -34.54 21.67 25.19
CA ILE A 467 -33.25 21.91 24.52
C ILE A 467 -32.35 22.83 25.35
N LEU A 468 -32.92 23.85 26.00
CA LEU A 468 -32.16 24.76 26.83
C LEU A 468 -31.64 24.08 28.09
N ALA A 469 -32.47 23.26 28.75
CA ALA A 469 -32.05 22.48 29.91
C ALA A 469 -30.93 21.49 29.56
N PHE A 470 -31.04 20.82 28.41
CA PHE A 470 -29.98 19.94 27.90
C PHE A 470 -28.68 20.71 27.63
N LEU A 471 -28.76 21.83 26.90
CA LEU A 471 -27.57 22.60 26.51
C LEU A 471 -26.97 23.45 27.63
N ASP A 472 -27.67 23.72 28.74
CA ASP A 472 -27.14 24.54 29.84
C ASP A 472 -26.31 23.77 30.88
N HIS A 473 -26.13 22.45 30.70
CA HIS A 473 -25.32 21.65 31.62
C HIS A 473 -23.87 22.16 31.68
N GLN A 474 -23.37 22.51 32.87
CA GLN A 474 -22.01 23.02 33.02
C GLN A 474 -20.96 21.94 32.72
N GLY A 475 -19.98 22.28 31.90
CA GLY A 475 -18.87 21.39 31.54
C GLY A 475 -19.21 20.30 30.52
N TYR A 476 -18.22 19.48 30.19
CA TYR A 476 -18.35 18.40 29.22
C TYR A 476 -19.05 17.17 29.81
N ALA A 477 -19.87 16.50 28.98
CA ALA A 477 -20.47 15.20 29.24
C ALA A 477 -20.53 14.40 27.94
N ASP A 478 -20.51 13.07 28.02
CA ASP A 478 -20.37 12.19 26.84
C ASP A 478 -21.48 12.36 25.80
N HIS A 479 -22.71 12.70 26.23
CA HIS A 479 -23.84 12.99 25.33
C HIS A 479 -23.64 14.26 24.48
N PHE A 480 -22.68 15.13 24.83
CA PHE A 480 -22.31 16.27 23.99
C PHE A 480 -21.33 15.92 22.87
N LYS A 481 -20.82 14.69 22.81
CA LYS A 481 -19.91 14.26 21.74
C LYS A 481 -20.50 14.53 20.35
N GLY A 482 -21.77 14.19 20.15
CA GLY A 482 -22.48 14.45 18.88
C GLY A 482 -22.69 15.92 18.53
N LEU A 483 -22.54 16.86 19.49
CA LEU A 483 -22.58 18.30 19.20
C LEU A 483 -21.32 18.77 18.46
N TYR A 484 -20.18 18.14 18.75
CA TYR A 484 -18.86 18.59 18.32
C TYR A 484 -18.29 17.81 17.14
N ASP A 485 -18.93 16.71 16.77
CA ASP A 485 -18.49 15.80 15.71
C ASP A 485 -18.50 16.45 14.31
N LEU A 486 -17.80 15.85 13.34
CA LEU A 486 -17.79 16.34 11.95
C LEU A 486 -19.15 16.13 11.25
N SER A 487 -19.84 15.04 11.57
CA SER A 487 -21.05 14.53 10.93
C SER A 487 -22.31 15.35 11.22
N PHE A 488 -22.27 16.27 12.18
CA PHE A 488 -23.46 16.95 12.70
C PHE A 488 -24.48 15.96 13.28
N SER A 489 -24.01 14.87 13.90
CA SER A 489 -24.88 13.76 14.34
C SER A 489 -26.01 14.24 15.25
N PHE A 490 -25.73 15.16 16.18
CA PHE A 490 -26.76 15.74 17.05
C PHE A 490 -27.86 16.46 16.27
N LEU A 491 -27.50 17.26 15.25
CA LEU A 491 -28.52 17.95 14.46
C LEU A 491 -29.34 16.97 13.62
N THR A 492 -28.72 15.90 13.12
CA THR A 492 -29.42 14.89 12.31
C THR A 492 -30.30 13.97 13.15
N SER A 493 -29.86 13.57 14.36
CA SER A 493 -30.61 12.64 15.22
C SER A 493 -31.69 13.35 16.03
N SER A 494 -31.45 14.58 16.48
CA SER A 494 -32.34 15.28 17.43
C SER A 494 -33.37 16.18 16.75
N PHE A 495 -33.21 16.51 15.46
CA PHE A 495 -34.08 17.44 14.73
C PHE A 495 -34.64 16.86 13.42
N TYR A 496 -34.86 15.55 13.36
CA TYR A 496 -35.42 14.87 12.18
C TYR A 496 -36.82 15.38 11.78
N SER A 497 -37.54 16.04 12.70
CA SER A 497 -38.85 16.62 12.44
C SER A 497 -38.81 17.87 11.56
N PHE A 498 -37.65 18.49 11.36
CA PHE A 498 -37.48 19.62 10.46
C PHE A 498 -37.13 19.14 9.05
N SER A 499 -38.00 19.44 8.07
CA SER A 499 -37.75 19.10 6.66
C SER A 499 -36.76 20.05 5.98
N GLU A 500 -36.65 21.29 6.45
CA GLU A 500 -35.83 22.33 5.84
C GLU A 500 -34.78 22.91 6.82
N GLU A 501 -33.51 23.00 6.39
CA GLU A 501 -32.42 23.56 7.22
C GLU A 501 -32.65 25.03 7.61
N ASP A 502 -33.45 25.79 6.86
CA ASP A 502 -33.77 27.19 7.19
C ASP A 502 -34.72 27.29 8.40
N GLU A 503 -35.66 26.37 8.54
CA GLU A 503 -36.59 26.31 9.69
C GLU A 503 -35.84 26.00 10.99
N LEU A 504 -34.90 25.05 10.92
CA LEU A 504 -34.02 24.72 12.04
C LEU A 504 -33.17 25.92 12.49
N VAL A 505 -32.65 26.71 11.54
CA VAL A 505 -31.88 27.93 11.88
C VAL A 505 -32.75 28.93 12.62
N VAL A 506 -33.99 29.15 12.18
CA VAL A 506 -34.93 30.08 12.85
C VAL A 506 -35.24 29.60 14.28
N TYR A 507 -35.48 28.29 14.46
CA TYR A 507 -35.72 27.70 15.78
C TYR A 507 -34.53 27.88 16.73
N LEU A 508 -33.30 27.62 16.25
CA LEU A 508 -32.09 27.80 17.06
C LEU A 508 -31.80 29.28 17.35
N GLU A 509 -32.12 30.20 16.44
CA GLU A 509 -32.00 31.64 16.67
C GLU A 509 -33.00 32.14 17.73
N ALA A 510 -34.24 31.61 17.73
CA ALA A 510 -35.22 31.88 18.77
C ALA A 510 -34.76 31.34 20.14
N SER A 511 -34.32 30.08 20.17
CA SER A 511 -33.74 29.42 21.35
C SER A 511 -32.58 30.23 21.93
N ARG A 512 -31.67 30.74 21.09
CA ARG A 512 -30.52 31.56 21.50
C ARG A 512 -30.97 32.87 22.16
N LYS A 513 -31.99 33.54 21.60
CA LYS A 513 -32.53 34.78 22.19
C LYS A 513 -33.12 34.51 23.57
N TRP A 514 -33.77 33.35 23.75
CA TRP A 514 -34.33 32.93 25.01
C TRP A 514 -33.25 32.61 26.05
N ALA A 515 -32.24 31.80 25.69
CA ALA A 515 -31.08 31.52 26.54
C ALA A 515 -30.41 32.81 27.05
N LYS A 516 -30.26 33.80 26.17
CA LYS A 516 -29.70 35.12 26.50
C LYS A 516 -30.56 35.90 27.50
N ARG A 517 -31.89 35.88 27.35
CA ARG A 517 -32.83 36.54 28.27
C ARG A 517 -32.86 35.86 29.64
N SER A 518 -32.72 34.54 29.65
CA SER A 518 -32.78 33.70 30.85
C SER A 518 -31.43 33.50 31.53
N HIS A 519 -30.37 34.18 31.07
CA HIS A 519 -29.01 34.10 31.60
C HIS A 519 -28.40 32.68 31.62
N MET A 520 -28.84 31.80 30.71
CA MET A 520 -28.32 30.45 30.53
C MET A 520 -27.05 30.49 29.68
N THR A 521 -25.91 30.66 30.34
CA THR A 521 -24.61 30.95 29.68
C THR A 521 -24.11 29.79 28.80
N TRP A 522 -24.23 28.54 29.27
CA TRP A 522 -23.76 27.36 28.55
C TRP A 522 -24.67 27.06 27.36
N ALA A 523 -25.99 27.15 27.54
CA ALA A 523 -26.92 26.99 26.44
C ALA A 523 -26.70 28.06 25.37
N HIS A 524 -26.50 29.33 25.77
CA HIS A 524 -26.22 30.41 24.84
C HIS A 524 -24.93 30.15 24.05
N ALA A 525 -23.84 29.75 24.70
CA ALA A 525 -22.57 29.45 24.03
C ALA A 525 -22.70 28.27 23.03
N ARG A 526 -23.35 27.16 23.44
CA ARG A 526 -23.56 25.98 22.59
C ARG A 526 -24.49 26.27 21.41
N LEU A 527 -25.55 27.05 21.60
CA LEU A 527 -26.43 27.49 20.52
C LEU A 527 -25.71 28.40 19.52
N CYS A 528 -24.90 29.34 20.00
CA CYS A 528 -24.02 30.14 19.13
C CYS A 528 -23.07 29.26 18.33
N PHE A 529 -22.48 28.23 18.95
CA PHE A 529 -21.63 27.27 18.25
C PHE A 529 -22.39 26.53 17.13
N LEU A 530 -23.57 25.97 17.41
CA LEU A 530 -24.40 25.27 16.41
C LEU A 530 -24.79 26.19 15.24
N LEU A 531 -25.28 27.40 15.53
CA LEU A 531 -25.61 28.41 14.52
C LEU A 531 -24.39 28.83 13.69
N GLY A 532 -23.23 28.93 14.33
CA GLY A 532 -21.95 29.17 13.68
C GLY A 532 -21.61 28.06 12.68
N ARG A 533 -21.73 26.79 13.08
CA ARG A 533 -21.48 25.64 12.20
C ARG A 533 -22.45 25.57 11.02
N LEU A 534 -23.75 25.79 11.24
CA LEU A 534 -24.75 25.86 10.16
C LEU A 534 -24.44 27.02 9.19
N SER A 535 -23.99 28.15 9.71
CA SER A 535 -23.55 29.29 8.88
C SER A 535 -22.32 28.94 8.05
N VAL A 536 -21.35 28.19 8.59
CA VAL A 536 -20.19 27.68 7.84
C VAL A 536 -20.62 26.72 6.73
N ARG A 537 -21.56 25.81 7.01
CA ARG A 537 -22.14 24.87 6.03
C ARG A 537 -22.79 25.61 4.86
N LYS A 538 -23.52 26.71 5.15
CA LYS A 538 -24.08 27.64 4.15
C LYS A 538 -23.08 28.64 3.55
N VAL A 539 -21.77 28.50 3.84
CA VAL A 539 -20.68 29.36 3.36
C VAL A 539 -20.81 30.85 3.80
N LYS A 540 -21.65 31.13 4.81
CA LYS A 540 -21.85 32.47 5.40
C LYS A 540 -20.77 32.76 6.47
N LEU A 541 -19.51 32.84 6.04
CA LEU A 541 -18.34 32.92 6.94
C LEU A 541 -18.35 34.13 7.89
N SER A 542 -18.82 35.30 7.44
CA SER A 542 -18.90 36.50 8.29
C SER A 542 -19.93 36.34 9.41
N GLN A 543 -21.06 35.68 9.12
CA GLN A 543 -22.09 35.41 10.12
C GLN A 543 -21.59 34.37 11.13
N ALA A 544 -20.96 33.30 10.64
CA ALA A 544 -20.35 32.28 11.49
C ALA A 544 -19.32 32.88 12.46
N ARG A 545 -18.48 33.81 11.96
CA ARG A 545 -17.48 34.51 12.78
C ARG A 545 -18.11 35.20 13.98
N VAL A 546 -19.19 35.96 13.74
CA VAL A 546 -19.90 36.70 14.80
C VAL A 546 -20.44 35.74 15.86
N TYR A 547 -21.04 34.62 15.43
CA TYR A 547 -21.55 33.62 16.38
C TYR A 547 -20.45 32.98 17.23
N PHE A 548 -19.30 32.65 16.64
CA PHE A 548 -18.19 32.07 17.40
C PHE A 548 -17.52 33.08 18.34
N GLU A 549 -17.35 34.34 17.91
CA GLU A 549 -16.82 35.42 18.76
C GLU A 549 -17.75 35.67 19.96
N GLU A 550 -19.06 35.67 19.72
CA GLU A 550 -20.06 35.81 20.78
C GLU A 550 -19.98 34.64 21.77
N ALA A 551 -19.88 33.40 21.31
CA ALA A 551 -19.74 32.23 22.18
C ALA A 551 -18.50 32.30 23.08
N ILE A 552 -17.34 32.66 22.51
CA ILE A 552 -16.09 32.82 23.29
C ILE A 552 -16.23 33.94 24.32
N HIS A 553 -16.87 35.05 23.95
CA HIS A 553 -17.09 36.17 24.88
C HIS A 553 -18.00 35.77 26.05
N ILE A 554 -19.04 34.97 25.82
CA ILE A 554 -19.96 34.48 26.86
C ILE A 554 -19.26 33.53 27.83
N LEU A 555 -18.46 32.60 27.31
CA LEU A 555 -17.70 31.67 28.13
C LEU A 555 -16.68 32.40 29.02
N ASN A 556 -16.17 33.56 28.57
CA ASN A 556 -15.38 34.48 29.40
C ASN A 556 -14.19 33.80 30.12
N GLY A 557 -13.57 32.80 29.47
CA GLY A 557 -12.47 32.01 30.05
C GLY A 557 -12.87 30.71 30.73
N ALA A 558 -14.12 30.27 30.61
CA ALA A 558 -14.59 28.98 31.09
C ALA A 558 -14.00 27.81 30.27
N PHE A 559 -13.23 26.94 30.93
CA PHE A 559 -12.61 25.75 30.34
C PHE A 559 -13.23 24.43 30.85
N GLU A 560 -14.39 24.46 31.52
CA GLU A 560 -15.05 23.23 32.00
C GLU A 560 -15.49 22.29 30.85
N ASP A 561 -15.70 22.83 29.65
CA ASP A 561 -15.94 22.06 28.42
C ASP A 561 -14.82 22.33 27.39
N LEU A 562 -13.70 21.63 27.56
CA LEU A 562 -12.53 21.75 26.69
C LEU A 562 -12.85 21.42 25.22
N SER A 563 -13.78 20.49 24.98
CA SER A 563 -14.20 20.08 23.63
C SER A 563 -14.88 21.24 22.90
N LEU A 564 -15.81 21.94 23.57
CA LEU A 564 -16.46 23.14 23.04
C LEU A 564 -15.45 24.27 22.81
N VAL A 565 -14.58 24.56 23.78
CA VAL A 565 -13.57 25.63 23.66
C VAL A 565 -12.63 25.35 22.49
N ALA A 566 -12.12 24.12 22.37
CA ALA A 566 -11.31 23.71 21.23
C ALA A 566 -12.05 23.89 19.91
N ALA A 567 -13.30 23.42 19.82
CA ALA A 567 -14.10 23.57 18.62
C ALA A 567 -14.32 25.05 18.25
N LEU A 568 -14.61 25.92 19.21
CA LEU A 568 -14.82 27.35 19.00
C LEU A 568 -13.56 28.06 18.46
N TYR A 569 -12.43 27.92 19.16
CA TYR A 569 -11.18 28.58 18.76
C TYR A 569 -10.71 28.09 17.39
N ILE A 570 -10.81 26.78 17.12
CA ILE A 570 -10.33 26.19 15.87
C ILE A 570 -11.23 26.58 14.69
N ASN A 571 -12.57 26.56 14.85
CA ASN A 571 -13.49 27.02 13.80
C ASN A 571 -13.30 28.51 13.50
N LEU A 572 -13.16 29.33 14.53
CA LEU A 572 -12.92 30.76 14.38
C LEU A 572 -11.57 31.03 13.70
N ALA A 573 -10.50 30.35 14.12
CA ALA A 573 -9.18 30.41 13.49
C ALA A 573 -9.22 30.01 12.00
N ALA A 574 -9.95 28.95 11.67
CA ALA A 574 -10.12 28.51 10.28
C ALA A 574 -10.80 29.60 9.43
N ILE A 575 -11.84 30.27 9.95
CA ILE A 575 -12.49 31.40 9.27
C ILE A 575 -11.54 32.58 9.10
N TYR A 576 -10.76 32.92 10.14
CA TYR A 576 -9.76 33.99 10.07
C TYR A 576 -8.71 33.75 8.98
N LEU A 577 -8.21 32.52 8.87
CA LEU A 577 -7.27 32.11 7.84
C LEU A 577 -7.89 32.19 6.44
N ARG A 578 -9.15 31.76 6.27
CA ARG A 578 -9.89 31.84 5.00
C ARG A 578 -10.16 33.28 4.56
N GLN A 579 -10.55 34.15 5.48
CA GLN A 579 -10.84 35.56 5.20
C GLN A 579 -9.57 36.42 5.09
N ARG A 580 -8.37 35.85 5.33
CA ARG A 580 -7.06 36.54 5.31
C ARG A 580 -6.98 37.75 6.27
N LEU A 581 -7.71 37.70 7.37
CA LEU A 581 -7.72 38.75 8.40
C LEU A 581 -6.59 38.50 9.41
N ARG A 582 -5.38 39.03 9.14
CA ARG A 582 -4.13 38.64 9.83
C ARG A 582 -3.74 39.49 11.06
N HIS A 583 -4.03 40.78 11.06
CA HIS A 583 -3.42 41.72 12.02
C HIS A 583 -4.11 41.83 13.38
N LYS A 584 -5.32 41.27 13.52
CA LYS A 584 -6.11 41.34 14.77
C LYS A 584 -6.20 40.01 15.52
N SER A 585 -5.67 38.92 14.96
CA SER A 585 -6.01 37.54 15.36
C SER A 585 -4.79 36.64 15.63
N SER A 586 -3.56 37.17 15.72
CA SER A 586 -2.36 36.35 15.89
C SER A 586 -2.39 35.53 17.19
N ALA A 587 -2.79 36.13 18.32
CA ALA A 587 -2.95 35.44 19.59
C ALA A 587 -3.99 34.31 19.51
N LEU A 588 -5.13 34.58 18.85
CA LEU A 588 -6.18 33.59 18.64
C LEU A 588 -5.72 32.41 17.78
N LEU A 589 -4.93 32.66 16.72
CA LEU A 589 -4.36 31.61 15.89
C LEU A 589 -3.35 30.74 16.66
N GLU A 590 -2.52 31.36 17.51
CA GLU A 590 -1.59 30.62 18.37
C GLU A 590 -2.33 29.75 19.40
N LYS A 591 -3.35 30.31 20.07
CA LYS A 591 -4.20 29.61 21.04
C LYS A 591 -4.97 28.45 20.40
N ALA A 592 -5.54 28.68 19.21
CA ALA A 592 -6.22 27.63 18.44
C ALA A 592 -5.25 26.52 17.99
N GLY A 593 -4.03 26.90 17.55
CA GLY A 593 -2.98 25.94 17.21
C GLY A 593 -2.56 25.06 18.40
N ALA A 594 -2.46 25.66 19.60
CA ALA A 594 -2.20 24.93 20.84
C ALA A 594 -3.33 23.96 21.20
N LEU A 595 -4.59 24.41 21.18
CA LEU A 595 -5.74 23.53 21.42
C LEU A 595 -5.81 22.36 20.42
N LEU A 596 -5.48 22.61 19.15
CA LEU A 596 -5.48 21.59 18.11
C LEU A 596 -4.36 20.56 18.29
N ALA A 597 -3.13 21.01 18.61
CA ALA A 597 -1.96 20.15 18.65
C ALA A 597 -1.77 19.43 19.99
N CYS A 598 -2.08 20.10 21.10
CA CYS A 598 -1.77 19.64 22.46
C CYS A 598 -2.83 18.72 23.07
N LEU A 599 -4.10 18.79 22.62
CA LEU A 599 -5.15 17.92 23.15
C LEU A 599 -5.17 16.57 22.41
N PRO A 600 -5.08 15.43 23.11
CA PRO A 600 -5.26 14.09 22.54
C PRO A 600 -6.74 13.79 22.27
N ASP A 601 -7.02 12.81 21.40
CA ASP A 601 -8.34 12.15 21.20
C ASP A 601 -9.51 13.05 20.77
N ARG A 602 -9.26 14.34 20.53
CA ARG A 602 -10.24 15.30 20.03
C ARG A 602 -10.82 14.85 18.70
N GLU A 603 -12.13 14.92 18.48
CA GLU A 603 -12.71 14.74 17.14
C GLU A 603 -12.62 16.02 16.30
N SER A 604 -12.53 15.87 14.99
CA SER A 604 -12.57 17.03 14.09
C SER A 604 -14.00 17.55 13.98
N SER A 605 -14.18 18.85 14.19
CA SER A 605 -15.49 19.52 14.21
C SER A 605 -15.86 20.18 12.88
N ALA A 606 -14.87 20.48 12.03
CA ALA A 606 -15.10 21.13 10.74
C ALA A 606 -14.11 20.74 9.64
N LYS A 607 -14.59 20.82 8.40
CA LYS A 607 -13.79 20.60 7.18
C LYS A 607 -12.63 21.60 7.03
N TYR A 608 -12.82 22.84 7.48
CA TYR A 608 -11.83 23.91 7.36
C TYR A 608 -10.71 23.85 8.41
N GLU A 609 -10.75 22.87 9.33
CA GLU A 609 -9.67 22.64 10.31
C GLU A 609 -8.31 22.40 9.65
N LEU A 610 -8.29 21.89 8.42
CA LEU A 610 -7.05 21.64 7.66
C LEU A 610 -6.22 22.92 7.50
N ASP A 611 -6.85 24.09 7.42
CA ASP A 611 -6.14 25.38 7.32
C ASP A 611 -5.38 25.70 8.63
N VAL A 612 -5.95 25.33 9.77
CA VAL A 612 -5.33 25.47 11.10
C VAL A 612 -4.23 24.42 11.29
N VAL A 613 -4.47 23.17 10.87
CA VAL A 613 -3.41 22.13 10.84
C VAL A 613 -2.22 22.58 9.99
N ALA A 614 -2.48 23.16 8.81
CA ALA A 614 -1.44 23.69 7.94
C ALA A 614 -0.71 24.89 8.59
N TYR A 615 -1.41 25.72 9.35
CA TYR A 615 -0.77 26.78 10.14
C TYR A 615 0.18 26.20 11.21
N VAL A 616 -0.25 25.19 11.97
CA VAL A 616 0.60 24.50 12.96
C VAL A 616 1.81 23.82 12.30
N LEU A 617 1.62 23.18 11.15
CA LEU A 617 2.73 22.55 10.42
C LEU A 617 3.75 23.60 9.93
N ARG A 618 3.29 24.77 9.47
CA ARG A 618 4.19 25.90 9.15
C ARG A 618 4.99 26.36 10.38
N GLN A 619 4.36 26.41 11.55
CA GLN A 619 5.07 26.71 12.81
C GLN A 619 6.12 25.64 13.15
N GLY A 620 5.81 24.36 12.95
CA GLY A 620 6.77 23.25 13.09
C GLY A 620 8.00 23.42 12.19
N ILE A 621 7.79 23.72 10.91
CA ILE A 621 8.87 23.94 9.93
C ILE A 621 9.69 25.19 10.29
N ALA A 622 9.01 26.29 10.64
CA ALA A 622 9.65 27.55 11.01
C ALA A 622 10.45 27.47 12.32
N SER A 623 9.97 26.70 13.30
CA SER A 623 10.70 26.45 14.56
C SER A 623 11.79 25.38 14.41
N GLY A 624 11.71 24.52 13.39
CA GLY A 624 12.58 23.35 13.25
C GLY A 624 12.21 22.22 14.22
N SER A 625 10.96 22.18 14.68
CA SER A 625 10.48 21.19 15.65
C SER A 625 9.92 19.95 14.96
N CYS A 626 10.74 18.89 14.88
CA CYS A 626 10.30 17.56 14.42
C CYS A 626 9.07 17.00 15.15
N PRO A 627 8.91 17.11 16.49
CA PRO A 627 7.71 16.58 17.15
C PRO A 627 6.43 17.34 16.77
N LEU A 628 6.51 18.66 16.60
CA LEU A 628 5.37 19.46 16.15
C LEU A 628 4.99 19.14 14.71
N GLU A 629 6.00 18.94 13.86
CA GLU A 629 5.81 18.50 12.48
C GLU A 629 5.10 17.14 12.41
N ALA A 630 5.55 16.17 13.21
CA ALA A 630 4.94 14.84 13.28
C ALA A 630 3.49 14.90 13.76
N ARG A 631 3.20 15.69 14.83
CA ARG A 631 1.82 15.86 15.34
C ARG A 631 0.92 16.51 14.29
N ALA A 632 1.39 17.54 13.59
CA ALA A 632 0.60 18.20 12.56
C ALA A 632 0.35 17.29 11.34
N CYS A 633 1.35 16.50 10.91
CA CYS A 633 1.16 15.47 9.88
C CYS A 633 0.11 14.44 10.30
N PHE A 634 0.16 13.95 11.54
CA PHE A 634 -0.85 13.02 12.08
C PHE A 634 -2.26 13.59 12.02
N LEU A 635 -2.45 14.83 12.50
CA LEU A 635 -3.76 15.49 12.47
C LEU A 635 -4.26 15.72 11.05
N ALA A 636 -3.37 16.06 10.11
CA ALA A 636 -3.71 16.20 8.70
C ALA A 636 -4.19 14.87 8.11
N ILE A 637 -3.50 13.76 8.40
CA ILE A 637 -3.87 12.41 7.93
C ILE A 637 -5.26 12.05 8.44
N ARG A 638 -5.50 12.18 9.75
CA ARG A 638 -6.79 11.81 10.35
C ARG A 638 -7.95 12.60 9.75
N LEU A 639 -7.78 13.92 9.59
CA LEU A 639 -8.81 14.80 9.01
C LEU A 639 -9.03 14.52 7.51
N LEU A 640 -7.97 14.30 6.73
CA LEU A 640 -8.10 14.03 5.29
C LEU A 640 -8.75 12.66 5.03
N LEU A 641 -8.44 11.65 5.86
CA LEU A 641 -9.09 10.35 5.81
C LEU A 641 -10.57 10.43 6.17
N SER A 642 -10.94 11.17 7.23
CA SER A 642 -12.35 11.37 7.59
C SER A 642 -13.15 12.15 6.54
N LEU A 643 -12.47 12.94 5.70
CA LEU A 643 -13.06 13.65 4.56
C LEU A 643 -13.08 12.84 3.25
N GLY A 644 -12.55 11.60 3.24
CA GLY A 644 -12.44 10.77 2.03
C GLY A 644 -11.43 11.29 0.99
N ARG A 645 -10.54 12.23 1.35
CA ARG A 645 -9.57 12.86 0.43
C ARG A 645 -8.25 12.09 0.36
N HIS A 646 -8.32 10.80 0.00
CA HIS A 646 -7.18 9.88 -0.01
C HIS A 646 -5.98 10.37 -0.85
N GLU A 647 -6.24 11.11 -1.93
CA GLU A 647 -5.21 11.59 -2.86
C GLU A 647 -4.18 12.54 -2.23
N GLU A 648 -4.58 13.31 -1.22
CA GLU A 648 -3.77 14.34 -0.55
C GLU A 648 -3.08 13.82 0.72
N VAL A 649 -3.46 12.62 1.19
CA VAL A 649 -2.97 12.05 2.46
C VAL A 649 -1.52 11.60 2.36
N LEU A 650 -1.13 11.04 1.20
CA LEU A 650 0.13 10.33 1.01
C LEU A 650 1.39 11.12 1.47
N PRO A 651 1.60 12.39 1.07
CA PRO A 651 2.75 13.18 1.50
C PRO A 651 2.91 13.31 3.02
N PHE A 652 1.78 13.45 3.73
CA PHE A 652 1.78 13.59 5.18
C PHE A 652 2.11 12.27 5.88
N VAL A 653 1.62 11.14 5.35
CA VAL A 653 1.91 9.80 5.88
C VAL A 653 3.38 9.44 5.68
N GLU A 654 3.92 9.69 4.49
CA GLU A 654 5.34 9.47 4.20
C GLU A 654 6.24 10.30 5.11
N ARG A 655 5.89 11.57 5.34
CA ARG A 655 6.64 12.43 6.25
C ARG A 655 6.53 11.96 7.70
N LEU A 656 5.35 11.58 8.16
CA LEU A 656 5.14 11.04 9.50
C LEU A 656 5.98 9.78 9.73
N GLN A 657 6.03 8.88 8.75
CA GLN A 657 6.85 7.68 8.78
C GLN A 657 8.34 8.02 8.95
N LEU A 658 8.87 8.98 8.18
CA LEU A 658 10.25 9.43 8.29
C LEU A 658 10.57 10.05 9.67
N LEU A 659 9.65 10.85 10.21
CA LEU A 659 9.82 11.48 11.53
C LEU A 659 9.71 10.46 12.69
N SER A 660 8.96 9.38 12.50
CA SER A 660 8.79 8.32 13.50
C SER A 660 10.01 7.41 13.69
N GLY A 661 10.97 7.47 12.76
CA GLY A 661 12.23 6.71 12.81
C GLY A 661 12.08 5.21 12.48
N HIS A 662 13.22 4.52 12.37
CA HIS A 662 13.31 3.07 12.17
C HIS A 662 13.74 2.34 13.46
N PRO A 663 13.14 1.16 13.78
CA PRO A 663 12.05 0.50 13.06
C PRO A 663 10.73 1.26 13.25
N PRO A 664 9.78 1.16 12.29
CA PRO A 664 8.57 1.97 12.29
C PRO A 664 7.78 1.70 13.55
N ALA A 665 7.71 2.70 14.42
CA ALA A 665 7.15 2.56 15.74
C ALA A 665 5.60 2.60 15.76
N SER A 666 4.97 2.61 14.57
CA SER A 666 3.52 2.43 14.41
C SER A 666 3.23 1.59 13.16
N GLY A 667 2.85 0.33 13.36
CA GLY A 667 2.39 -0.54 12.28
C GLY A 667 1.21 0.05 11.49
N ALA A 668 0.43 0.94 12.10
CA ALA A 668 -0.72 1.61 11.48
C ALA A 668 -0.34 2.60 10.35
N VAL A 669 0.83 3.23 10.43
CA VAL A 669 1.28 4.14 9.36
C VAL A 669 1.68 3.34 8.12
N ALA A 670 2.36 2.21 8.31
CA ALA A 670 2.71 1.28 7.24
C ALA A 670 1.48 0.65 6.58
N THR A 671 0.41 0.36 7.35
CA THR A 671 -0.85 -0.12 6.77
C THR A 671 -1.49 0.91 5.87
N ILE A 672 -1.57 2.17 6.30
CA ILE A 672 -2.13 3.26 5.49
C ILE A 672 -1.33 3.44 4.19
N LEU A 673 0.01 3.40 4.23
CA LEU A 673 0.84 3.54 3.03
C LEU A 673 0.54 2.47 1.98
N SER A 674 0.42 1.20 2.40
CA SER A 674 0.12 0.10 1.47
C SER A 674 -1.21 0.30 0.73
N PHE A 675 -2.24 0.79 1.45
CA PHE A 675 -3.54 1.11 0.88
C PHE A 675 -3.47 2.29 -0.09
N LEU A 676 -2.77 3.38 0.29
CA LEU A 676 -2.65 4.57 -0.54
C LEU A 676 -1.86 4.31 -1.83
N TYR A 677 -0.79 3.50 -1.78
CA TYR A 677 -0.04 3.13 -2.98
C TYR A 677 -0.85 2.27 -3.95
N ASP A 678 -1.69 1.36 -3.45
CA ASP A 678 -2.61 0.60 -4.31
C ASP A 678 -3.65 1.51 -4.98
N LYS A 679 -4.26 2.45 -4.23
CA LYS A 679 -5.19 3.44 -4.80
C LYS A 679 -4.55 4.33 -5.86
N LYS A 680 -3.26 4.64 -5.72
CA LYS A 680 -2.47 5.41 -6.70
C LYS A 680 -1.95 4.56 -7.87
N TYR A 681 -2.27 3.26 -7.93
CA TYR A 681 -1.79 2.31 -8.94
C TYR A 681 -0.25 2.22 -9.01
N LEU A 682 0.41 2.17 -7.84
CA LEU A 682 1.86 2.02 -7.69
C LEU A 682 2.20 0.63 -7.12
N PRO A 683 2.11 -0.44 -7.93
CA PRO A 683 2.18 -1.83 -7.44
C PRO A 683 3.53 -2.20 -6.82
N HIS A 684 4.65 -1.66 -7.34
CA HIS A 684 5.97 -1.93 -6.76
C HIS A 684 6.09 -1.39 -5.33
N LEU A 685 5.62 -0.16 -5.10
CA LEU A 685 5.62 0.49 -3.79
C LEU A 685 4.63 -0.15 -2.81
N ALA A 686 3.46 -0.54 -3.32
CA ALA A 686 2.46 -1.28 -2.54
C ALA A 686 3.06 -2.57 -1.94
N VAL A 687 3.69 -3.41 -2.77
CA VAL A 687 4.33 -4.65 -2.30
C VAL A 687 5.54 -4.37 -1.39
N ALA A 688 6.35 -3.36 -1.71
CA ALA A 688 7.51 -2.98 -0.91
C ALA A 688 7.13 -2.52 0.51
N SER A 689 6.03 -1.76 0.64
CA SER A 689 5.53 -1.26 1.91
C SER A 689 5.07 -2.38 2.86
N VAL A 690 4.48 -3.45 2.33
CA VAL A 690 4.10 -4.64 3.12
C VAL A 690 5.34 -5.35 3.67
N ARG A 691 6.42 -5.42 2.88
CA ARG A 691 7.61 -6.22 3.20
C ARG A 691 8.55 -5.59 4.23
N GLN A 692 8.63 -4.28 4.32
CA GLN A 692 9.52 -3.61 5.26
C GLN A 692 9.15 -3.80 6.75
N ARG A 693 8.01 -4.45 7.02
CA ARG A 693 7.69 -4.94 8.35
C ARG A 693 8.64 -6.09 8.68
N GLY A 694 9.64 -5.82 9.52
CA GLY A 694 10.59 -6.84 9.97
C GLY A 694 9.88 -8.01 10.67
N PRO A 695 10.47 -9.23 10.67
CA PRO A 695 9.89 -10.43 11.29
C PRO A 695 9.69 -10.29 12.81
N HIS A 696 10.32 -9.29 13.44
CA HIS A 696 10.15 -8.93 14.84
C HIS A 696 9.78 -7.45 14.96
N SER A 697 8.56 -7.07 14.57
CA SER A 697 8.01 -5.81 15.08
C SER A 697 7.86 -5.97 16.59
N ALA A 698 8.58 -5.17 17.36
CA ALA A 698 8.66 -5.22 18.84
C ALA A 698 7.31 -4.98 19.57
N GLN A 699 6.18 -4.94 18.86
CA GLN A 699 4.86 -4.58 19.36
C GLN A 699 3.74 -5.59 19.00
N GLY A 700 4.05 -6.82 18.60
CA GLY A 700 3.04 -7.89 18.52
C GLY A 700 1.85 -7.63 17.58
N MET A 701 1.92 -6.63 16.68
CA MET A 701 0.89 -6.43 15.67
C MET A 701 1.18 -7.30 14.45
N SER A 702 0.45 -8.42 14.38
CA SER A 702 0.28 -9.29 13.21
C SER A 702 0.06 -8.53 11.90
N LEU A 703 0.52 -9.07 10.77
CA LEU A 703 0.18 -8.58 9.45
C LEU A 703 -1.32 -8.84 9.17
N PRO A 704 -2.17 -7.81 8.95
CA PRO A 704 -3.58 -8.02 8.66
C PRO A 704 -3.79 -8.69 7.29
N ILE A 705 -4.77 -9.59 7.23
CA ILE A 705 -5.09 -10.43 6.06
C ILE A 705 -5.32 -9.61 4.78
N TRP A 706 -5.92 -8.43 4.89
CA TRP A 706 -6.19 -7.57 3.73
C TRP A 706 -4.90 -7.05 3.07
N GLN A 707 -3.80 -6.87 3.81
CA GLN A 707 -2.52 -6.49 3.21
C GLN A 707 -1.90 -7.62 2.39
N VAL A 708 -2.14 -8.88 2.79
CA VAL A 708 -1.75 -10.06 2.00
C VAL A 708 -2.52 -10.09 0.70
N HIS A 709 -3.83 -9.85 0.77
CA HIS A 709 -4.69 -9.71 -0.40
C HIS A 709 -4.17 -8.62 -1.36
N LEU A 710 -3.83 -7.44 -0.83
CA LEU A 710 -3.25 -6.35 -1.60
C LEU A 710 -1.89 -6.68 -2.20
N ALA A 711 -1.01 -7.38 -1.46
CA ALA A 711 0.27 -7.84 -1.96
C ALA A 711 0.11 -8.87 -3.09
N LEU A 712 -0.84 -9.80 -2.96
CA LEU A 712 -1.17 -10.79 -4.00
C LEU A 712 -1.68 -10.10 -5.28
N GLN A 713 -2.65 -9.18 -5.15
CA GLN A 713 -3.19 -8.43 -6.27
C GLN A 713 -2.14 -7.56 -6.97
N ASN A 714 -1.28 -6.87 -6.22
CA ASN A 714 -0.25 -6.05 -6.84
C ASN A 714 0.87 -6.89 -7.45
N ALA A 715 1.21 -8.04 -6.85
CA ALA A 715 2.19 -8.95 -7.43
C ALA A 715 1.71 -9.57 -8.76
N THR A 716 0.40 -9.81 -8.94
CA THR A 716 -0.14 -10.25 -10.23
C THR A 716 -0.14 -9.14 -11.28
N LYS A 717 -0.45 -7.88 -10.89
CA LYS A 717 -0.32 -6.70 -11.77
C LYS A 717 1.11 -6.54 -12.32
N LEU A 718 2.13 -6.86 -11.52
CA LEU A 718 3.55 -6.76 -11.93
C LEU A 718 3.94 -7.77 -13.02
N LEU A 719 3.29 -8.94 -13.08
CA LEU A 719 3.63 -10.00 -14.04
C LEU A 719 3.17 -9.68 -15.47
N ARG A 720 2.36 -8.63 -15.70
CA ARG A 720 1.84 -8.19 -17.03
C ARG A 720 1.26 -9.32 -17.92
N VAL A 721 0.88 -10.46 -17.33
CA VAL A 721 0.18 -11.53 -18.03
C VAL A 721 -1.32 -11.18 -18.07
N PRO A 722 -1.98 -11.19 -19.24
CA PRO A 722 -3.43 -10.99 -19.29
C PRO A 722 -4.12 -12.05 -18.44
N SER A 723 -5.13 -11.60 -17.69
CA SER A 723 -5.83 -12.21 -16.56
C SER A 723 -6.61 -13.52 -16.84
N THR A 724 -6.04 -14.44 -17.62
CA THR A 724 -6.73 -15.69 -18.01
C THR A 724 -6.44 -16.89 -17.10
N SER A 725 -5.51 -16.79 -16.15
CA SER A 725 -5.34 -17.80 -15.09
C SER A 725 -5.25 -17.11 -13.73
N TRP A 726 -6.40 -16.89 -13.09
CA TRP A 726 -6.49 -16.52 -11.66
C TRP A 726 -5.82 -17.54 -10.70
N ASN A 727 -5.22 -18.60 -11.25
CA ASN A 727 -4.58 -19.69 -10.54
C ASN A 727 -3.07 -19.50 -10.32
N GLU A 728 -2.40 -18.57 -11.01
CA GLU A 728 -0.96 -18.32 -10.85
C GLU A 728 -0.68 -17.30 -9.74
N VAL A 729 0.05 -17.73 -8.71
CA VAL A 729 0.39 -16.88 -7.57
C VAL A 729 1.87 -16.55 -7.64
N SER A 730 2.18 -15.25 -7.71
CA SER A 730 3.55 -14.77 -7.82
C SER A 730 4.40 -15.19 -6.62
N PRO A 731 5.64 -15.71 -6.83
CA PRO A 731 6.54 -16.07 -5.74
C PRO A 731 6.93 -14.86 -4.89
N LEU A 732 6.84 -13.65 -5.46
CA LEU A 732 7.04 -12.38 -4.76
C LEU A 732 6.12 -12.21 -3.53
N ALA A 733 4.93 -12.81 -3.54
CA ALA A 733 3.99 -12.73 -2.42
C ALA A 733 4.33 -13.71 -1.26
N CYS A 734 5.26 -14.66 -1.46
CA CYS A 734 5.60 -15.68 -0.45
C CYS A 734 6.02 -15.09 0.90
N PRO A 735 6.85 -14.02 0.99
CA PRO A 735 7.19 -13.43 2.28
C PRO A 735 5.97 -12.88 3.03
N ALA A 736 5.05 -12.20 2.34
CA ALA A 736 3.83 -11.67 2.95
C ALA A 736 2.88 -12.79 3.42
N LEU A 737 2.73 -13.85 2.60
CA LEU A 737 1.96 -15.04 2.97
C LEU A 737 2.53 -15.73 4.23
N ARG A 738 3.85 -15.84 4.35
CA ARG A 738 4.51 -16.42 5.53
C ARG A 738 4.36 -15.56 6.79
N GLN A 739 4.50 -14.24 6.66
CA GLN A 739 4.26 -13.32 7.78
C GLN A 739 2.81 -13.40 8.28
N ALA A 740 1.86 -13.52 7.35
CA ALA A 740 0.45 -13.71 7.71
C ALA A 740 0.18 -15.07 8.35
N LEU A 741 0.86 -16.13 7.90
CA LEU A 741 0.75 -17.46 8.52
C LEU A 741 1.17 -17.41 9.99
N ALA A 742 2.34 -16.85 10.30
CA ALA A 742 2.84 -16.69 11.67
C ALA A 742 1.88 -15.84 12.53
N ALA A 743 1.34 -14.76 11.96
CA ALA A 743 0.31 -13.94 12.60
C ALA A 743 -0.98 -14.71 12.93
N CYS A 744 -1.43 -15.56 12.02
CA CYS A 744 -2.64 -16.36 12.24
C CYS A 744 -2.41 -17.48 13.26
N GLU A 745 -1.19 -18.02 13.36
CA GLU A 745 -0.78 -18.98 14.41
C GLU A 745 -0.96 -18.37 15.80
N GLU A 746 -0.57 -17.11 15.99
CA GLU A 746 -0.78 -16.37 17.26
C GLU A 746 -2.27 -16.15 17.57
N GLN A 747 -3.11 -15.93 16.54
CA GLN A 747 -4.54 -15.66 16.69
C GLN A 747 -5.43 -16.92 16.70
N ALA A 748 -4.85 -18.11 16.54
CA ALA A 748 -5.55 -19.39 16.44
C ALA A 748 -6.62 -19.50 15.33
N ASP A 749 -6.53 -18.70 14.25
CA ASP A 749 -7.41 -18.82 13.08
C ASP A 749 -7.01 -19.98 12.16
N ARG A 750 -7.44 -21.19 12.53
CA ARG A 750 -7.10 -22.44 11.83
C ARG A 750 -7.56 -22.49 10.37
N ARG A 751 -8.69 -21.84 10.04
CA ARG A 751 -9.24 -21.85 8.66
C ARG A 751 -8.37 -21.03 7.73
N THR A 752 -8.00 -19.81 8.14
CA THR A 752 -7.12 -18.94 7.36
C THR A 752 -5.70 -19.52 7.28
N GLN A 753 -5.18 -20.10 8.37
CA GLN A 753 -3.88 -20.80 8.36
C GLN A 753 -3.86 -21.91 7.30
N ARG A 754 -4.89 -22.78 7.27
CA ARG A 754 -4.98 -23.86 6.27
C ARG A 754 -4.99 -23.29 4.85
N ALA A 755 -5.77 -22.23 4.60
CA ALA A 755 -5.83 -21.57 3.30
C ALA A 755 -4.46 -21.01 2.86
N LEU A 756 -3.74 -20.34 3.77
CA LEU A 756 -2.39 -19.82 3.49
C LEU A 756 -1.39 -20.94 3.18
N CYS A 757 -1.43 -22.06 3.92
CA CYS A 757 -0.60 -23.23 3.63
C CYS A 757 -0.89 -23.83 2.25
N LEU A 758 -2.17 -23.92 1.86
CA LEU A 758 -2.58 -24.40 0.53
C LEU A 758 -2.08 -23.46 -0.58
N ILE A 759 -2.21 -22.13 -0.41
CA ILE A 759 -1.70 -21.14 -1.37
C ILE A 759 -0.18 -21.25 -1.48
N LEU A 760 0.55 -21.28 -0.36
CA LEU A 760 2.00 -21.44 -0.36
C LEU A 760 2.41 -22.72 -1.07
N SER A 761 1.79 -23.87 -0.76
CA SER A 761 2.11 -25.13 -1.42
C SER A 761 1.92 -25.07 -2.94
N ARG A 762 0.89 -24.37 -3.41
CA ARG A 762 0.63 -24.16 -4.84
C ARG A 762 1.76 -23.37 -5.50
N VAL A 763 2.24 -22.30 -4.88
CA VAL A 763 3.37 -21.51 -5.40
C VAL A 763 4.63 -22.37 -5.53
N TYR A 764 4.91 -23.23 -4.55
CA TYR A 764 6.04 -24.15 -4.60
C TYR A 764 5.90 -25.19 -5.71
N LEU A 765 4.70 -25.73 -5.93
CA LEU A 765 4.41 -26.65 -7.04
C LEU A 765 4.54 -25.98 -8.41
N GLN A 766 4.07 -24.74 -8.57
CA GLN A 766 4.21 -23.94 -9.81
C GLN A 766 5.68 -23.78 -10.22
N HIS A 767 6.59 -23.70 -9.26
CA HIS A 767 8.02 -23.50 -9.48
C HIS A 767 8.88 -24.76 -9.29
N ARG A 768 8.27 -25.96 -9.32
CA ARG A 768 8.97 -27.27 -9.25
C ARG A 768 9.83 -27.47 -8.00
N SER A 769 9.34 -27.01 -6.86
CA SER A 769 9.97 -27.26 -5.56
C SER A 769 9.02 -28.10 -4.69
N PRO A 770 8.86 -29.42 -5.00
CA PRO A 770 7.87 -30.25 -4.33
C PRO A 770 8.17 -30.45 -2.84
N ASP A 771 9.43 -30.37 -2.39
CA ASP A 771 9.78 -30.53 -0.98
C ASP A 771 9.18 -29.42 -0.10
N GLY A 772 9.24 -28.16 -0.56
CA GLY A 772 8.58 -27.05 0.14
C GLY A 772 7.05 -27.12 0.07
N ALA A 773 6.50 -27.65 -1.03
CA ALA A 773 5.06 -27.90 -1.12
C ALA A 773 4.59 -28.98 -0.13
N ILE A 774 5.35 -30.07 0.00
CA ILE A 774 5.09 -31.15 0.97
C ILE A 774 5.10 -30.60 2.40
N TYR A 775 6.05 -29.72 2.73
CA TYR A 775 6.09 -29.06 4.04
C TYR A 775 4.77 -28.33 4.36
N TYR A 776 4.34 -27.39 3.52
CA TYR A 776 3.10 -26.65 3.78
C TYR A 776 1.83 -27.53 3.67
N LEU A 777 1.81 -28.53 2.80
CA LEU A 777 0.69 -29.47 2.71
C LEU A 777 0.57 -30.37 3.93
N SER A 778 1.69 -30.74 4.56
CA SER A 778 1.68 -31.49 5.82
C SER A 778 1.06 -30.65 6.95
N GLN A 779 1.40 -29.36 7.03
CA GLN A 779 0.77 -28.43 7.97
C GLN A 779 -0.73 -28.25 7.67
N ALA A 780 -1.10 -28.08 6.39
CA ALA A 780 -2.50 -27.97 5.97
C ALA A 780 -3.32 -29.23 6.33
N LEU A 781 -2.71 -30.42 6.28
CA LEU A 781 -3.34 -31.67 6.68
C LEU A 781 -3.63 -31.71 8.19
N VAL A 782 -2.66 -31.36 9.04
CA VAL A 782 -2.86 -31.29 10.50
C VAL A 782 -3.99 -30.31 10.83
N LEU A 783 -4.00 -29.14 10.19
CA LEU A 783 -5.07 -28.15 10.35
C LEU A 783 -6.42 -28.67 9.81
N GLY A 784 -6.42 -29.39 8.69
CA GLY A 784 -7.61 -30.01 8.12
C GLY A 784 -8.26 -31.02 9.06
N GLN A 785 -7.46 -31.88 9.70
CA GLN A 785 -7.93 -32.85 10.70
C GLN A 785 -8.63 -32.18 11.90
N LEU A 786 -8.24 -30.95 12.25
CA LEU A 786 -8.87 -30.17 13.31
C LEU A 786 -10.16 -29.46 12.86
N LEU A 787 -10.37 -29.26 11.56
CA LEU A 787 -11.51 -28.53 11.00
C LEU A 787 -12.66 -29.46 10.60
N GLY A 788 -12.36 -30.62 10.03
CA GLY A 788 -13.36 -31.57 9.57
C GLY A 788 -12.82 -32.65 8.65
N GLU A 789 -13.62 -33.69 8.43
CA GLU A 789 -13.25 -34.84 7.58
C GLU A 789 -13.03 -34.41 6.11
N GLN A 790 -13.84 -33.46 5.62
CA GLN A 790 -13.73 -32.95 4.25
C GLN A 790 -12.43 -32.18 4.06
N GLU A 791 -12.08 -31.27 4.98
CA GLU A 791 -10.86 -30.48 4.89
C GLU A 791 -9.60 -31.36 4.98
N ALA A 792 -9.63 -32.37 5.86
CA ALA A 792 -8.57 -33.36 5.98
C ALA A 792 -8.41 -34.21 4.71
N PHE A 793 -9.53 -34.61 4.10
CA PHE A 793 -9.55 -35.34 2.83
C PHE A 793 -8.87 -34.54 1.71
N GLU A 794 -9.25 -33.28 1.53
CA GLU A 794 -8.71 -32.42 0.48
C GLU A 794 -7.20 -32.19 0.66
N SER A 795 -6.76 -31.89 1.88
CA SER A 795 -5.34 -31.67 2.18
C SER A 795 -4.51 -32.95 2.01
N SER A 796 -5.05 -34.11 2.39
CA SER A 796 -4.41 -35.42 2.18
C SER A 796 -4.23 -35.74 0.69
N LEU A 797 -5.24 -35.46 -0.12
CA LEU A 797 -5.21 -35.71 -1.55
C LEU A 797 -4.17 -34.83 -2.25
N CYS A 798 -4.10 -33.54 -1.88
CA CYS A 798 -3.08 -32.62 -2.37
C CYS A 798 -1.68 -33.06 -1.94
N LEU A 799 -1.50 -33.52 -0.71
CA LEU A 799 -0.22 -34.05 -0.20
C LEU A 799 0.22 -35.31 -0.96
N ALA A 800 -0.70 -36.24 -1.22
CA ALA A 800 -0.41 -37.44 -2.01
C ALA A 800 0.03 -37.06 -3.44
N TRP A 801 -0.62 -36.07 -4.06
CA TRP A 801 -0.21 -35.54 -5.36
C TRP A 801 1.19 -34.93 -5.32
N ALA A 802 1.51 -34.12 -4.29
CA ALA A 802 2.85 -33.56 -4.14
C ALA A 802 3.94 -34.62 -3.98
N TYR A 803 3.67 -35.72 -3.25
CA TYR A 803 4.59 -36.87 -3.18
C TYR A 803 4.79 -37.57 -4.53
N LEU A 804 3.75 -37.67 -5.36
CA LEU A 804 3.87 -38.21 -6.71
C LEU A 804 4.76 -37.34 -7.60
N LEU A 805 4.62 -36.02 -7.52
CA LEU A 805 5.49 -35.08 -8.22
C LEU A 805 6.95 -35.16 -7.72
N ALA A 806 7.14 -35.36 -6.41
CA ALA A 806 8.46 -35.63 -5.83
C ALA A 806 9.04 -37.02 -6.17
N SER A 807 8.36 -37.82 -7.00
CA SER A 807 8.71 -39.22 -7.30
C SER A 807 8.78 -40.14 -6.07
N GLN A 808 8.08 -39.80 -4.99
CA GLN A 808 7.99 -40.56 -3.74
C GLN A 808 6.70 -41.40 -3.70
N ALA A 809 6.56 -42.33 -4.66
CA ALA A 809 5.33 -43.10 -4.86
C ALA A 809 4.88 -43.92 -3.63
N LYS A 810 5.81 -44.47 -2.84
CA LYS A 810 5.47 -45.20 -1.59
C LYS A 810 4.71 -44.34 -0.58
N LYS A 811 5.22 -43.15 -0.29
CA LYS A 811 4.55 -42.22 0.65
C LYS A 811 3.18 -41.78 0.14
N ALA A 812 3.03 -41.61 -1.18
CA ALA A 812 1.72 -41.36 -1.76
C ALA A 812 0.75 -42.54 -1.55
N LEU A 813 1.21 -43.79 -1.68
CA LEU A 813 0.39 -44.97 -1.38
C LEU A 813 -0.02 -45.04 0.10
N ASP A 814 0.89 -44.70 1.01
CA ASP A 814 0.64 -44.71 2.46
C ASP A 814 -0.49 -43.74 2.85
N ILE A 815 -0.69 -42.66 2.08
CA ILE A 815 -1.80 -41.71 2.26
C ILE A 815 -3.07 -42.17 1.51
N LEU A 816 -2.94 -42.63 0.26
CA LEU A 816 -4.08 -42.93 -0.61
C LEU A 816 -4.87 -44.17 -0.17
N TYR A 817 -4.21 -45.18 0.42
CA TYR A 817 -4.90 -46.40 0.87
C TYR A 817 -5.87 -46.15 2.03
N PRO A 818 -5.45 -45.52 3.16
CA PRO A 818 -6.37 -45.17 4.24
C PRO A 818 -7.50 -44.25 3.76
N LEU A 819 -7.17 -43.27 2.91
CA LEU A 819 -8.13 -42.30 2.39
C LEU A 819 -9.18 -42.92 1.46
N LEU A 820 -8.85 -44.00 0.75
CA LEU A 820 -9.84 -44.78 0.02
C LEU A 820 -10.77 -45.56 0.96
N HIS A 821 -10.24 -46.09 2.07
CA HIS A 821 -11.00 -46.86 3.05
C HIS A 821 -11.99 -46.01 3.87
N SER A 822 -11.70 -44.72 4.07
CA SER A 822 -12.60 -43.80 4.77
C SER A 822 -13.82 -43.38 3.93
N LEU A 823 -13.78 -43.55 2.60
CA LEU A 823 -14.90 -43.21 1.71
C LEU A 823 -15.98 -44.31 1.73
N LYS A 824 -17.13 -44.02 2.37
CA LYS A 824 -18.30 -44.93 2.42
C LYS A 824 -18.80 -45.32 1.03
N GLU A 825 -19.41 -46.51 0.89
CA GLU A 825 -19.75 -47.13 -0.41
C GLU A 825 -20.63 -46.28 -1.33
N THR A 826 -21.55 -45.47 -0.81
CA THR A 826 -22.63 -44.84 -1.60
C THR A 826 -22.54 -43.32 -1.79
N GLU A 827 -21.67 -42.58 -1.08
CA GLU A 827 -21.85 -41.13 -0.94
C GLU A 827 -20.97 -40.23 -1.84
N ASN A 828 -19.82 -40.66 -2.38
CA ASN A 828 -18.95 -39.79 -3.20
C ASN A 828 -18.20 -40.53 -4.34
N VAL A 829 -18.89 -40.87 -5.42
CA VAL A 829 -18.31 -41.54 -6.62
C VAL A 829 -17.16 -40.73 -7.23
N ILE A 830 -17.29 -39.40 -7.27
CA ILE A 830 -16.27 -38.47 -7.80
C ILE A 830 -14.96 -38.60 -7.00
N GLN A 831 -15.03 -38.44 -5.68
CA GLN A 831 -13.85 -38.51 -4.80
C GLN A 831 -13.14 -39.87 -4.89
N LYS A 832 -13.89 -40.98 -4.90
CA LYS A 832 -13.30 -42.32 -5.08
C LYS A 832 -12.58 -42.47 -6.41
N GLY A 833 -13.18 -41.93 -7.46
CA GLY A 833 -12.59 -41.93 -8.78
C GLY A 833 -11.25 -41.19 -8.83
N VAL A 834 -11.17 -40.02 -8.21
CA VAL A 834 -9.91 -39.25 -8.09
C VAL A 834 -8.85 -40.04 -7.32
N VAL A 835 -9.23 -40.62 -6.17
CA VAL A 835 -8.32 -41.43 -5.35
C VAL A 835 -7.81 -42.64 -6.11
N HIS A 836 -8.68 -43.33 -6.86
CA HIS A 836 -8.29 -44.44 -7.73
C HIS A 836 -7.37 -44.02 -8.88
N ASN A 837 -7.58 -42.84 -9.45
CA ASN A 837 -6.69 -42.27 -10.47
C ASN A 837 -5.29 -42.02 -9.89
N LEU A 838 -5.18 -41.32 -8.76
CA LEU A 838 -3.89 -41.08 -8.09
C LEU A 838 -3.21 -42.37 -7.59
N LEU A 839 -3.99 -43.34 -7.11
CA LEU A 839 -3.47 -44.65 -6.72
C LEU A 839 -2.90 -45.40 -7.92
N GLY A 840 -3.55 -45.28 -9.08
CA GLY A 840 -3.03 -45.80 -10.36
C GLY A 840 -1.67 -45.20 -10.70
N LEU A 841 -1.50 -43.88 -10.56
CA LEU A 841 -0.23 -43.18 -10.79
C LEU A 841 0.86 -43.66 -9.83
N ALA A 842 0.53 -43.77 -8.54
CA ALA A 842 1.44 -44.23 -7.50
C ALA A 842 1.91 -45.68 -7.75
N LEU A 843 0.97 -46.58 -8.03
CA LEU A 843 1.27 -47.99 -8.34
C LEU A 843 2.07 -48.14 -9.63
N GLN A 844 1.83 -47.28 -10.62
CA GLN A 844 2.63 -47.22 -11.83
C GLN A 844 4.07 -46.78 -11.54
N GLY A 845 4.27 -45.78 -10.69
CA GLY A 845 5.60 -45.35 -10.23
C GLY A 845 6.38 -46.46 -9.52
N GLU A 846 5.69 -47.30 -8.74
CA GLU A 846 6.25 -48.50 -8.09
C GLU A 846 6.43 -49.71 -9.03
N GLY A 847 6.07 -49.59 -10.32
CA GLY A 847 6.18 -50.68 -11.29
C GLY A 847 5.10 -51.78 -11.16
N ARG A 848 4.05 -51.57 -10.35
CA ARG A 848 2.96 -52.55 -10.12
C ARG A 848 1.88 -52.46 -11.21
N VAL A 849 2.25 -52.75 -12.46
CA VAL A 849 1.43 -52.56 -13.68
C VAL A 849 -0.01 -53.10 -13.55
N ASN A 850 -0.19 -54.36 -13.13
CA ASN A 850 -1.52 -54.97 -13.02
C ASN A 850 -2.43 -54.28 -12.00
N ARG A 851 -1.86 -53.78 -10.89
CA ARG A 851 -2.63 -53.07 -9.86
C ARG A 851 -2.94 -51.63 -10.29
N ALA A 852 -2.01 -50.99 -11.00
CA ALA A 852 -2.22 -49.68 -11.59
C ALA A 852 -3.37 -49.71 -12.61
N ALA A 853 -3.38 -50.68 -13.53
CA ALA A 853 -4.44 -50.86 -14.52
C ALA A 853 -5.82 -51.06 -13.86
N LYS A 854 -5.91 -51.91 -12.82
CA LYS A 854 -7.15 -52.09 -12.05
C LYS A 854 -7.64 -50.80 -11.40
N SER A 855 -6.72 -49.97 -10.90
CA SER A 855 -7.06 -48.70 -10.25
C SER A 855 -7.55 -47.68 -11.28
N TYR A 856 -6.89 -47.56 -12.43
CA TYR A 856 -7.36 -46.69 -13.52
C TYR A 856 -8.70 -47.14 -14.11
N LEU A 857 -8.96 -48.45 -14.23
CA LEU A 857 -10.26 -48.95 -14.68
C LEU A 857 -11.39 -48.62 -13.70
N ARG A 858 -11.13 -48.68 -12.38
CA ARG A 858 -12.11 -48.24 -11.37
C ARG A 858 -12.37 -46.73 -11.45
N ALA A 859 -11.34 -45.94 -11.68
CA ALA A 859 -11.49 -44.50 -11.91
C ALA A 859 -12.29 -44.22 -13.21
N LEU A 860 -12.02 -44.96 -14.29
CA LEU A 860 -12.76 -44.83 -15.55
C LEU A 860 -14.25 -45.15 -15.37
N ASN A 861 -14.59 -46.23 -14.67
CA ASN A 861 -15.97 -46.59 -14.38
C ASN A 861 -16.67 -45.48 -13.58
N GLY A 862 -16.02 -44.94 -12.54
CA GLY A 862 -16.56 -43.82 -11.78
C GLY A 862 -16.79 -42.57 -12.64
N ALA A 863 -15.86 -42.24 -13.54
CA ALA A 863 -16.01 -41.12 -14.47
C ALA A 863 -17.12 -41.36 -15.52
N GLN A 864 -17.38 -42.61 -15.90
CA GLN A 864 -18.51 -42.99 -16.77
C GLN A 864 -19.86 -42.89 -16.04
N GLU A 865 -19.93 -43.35 -14.80
CA GLU A 865 -21.11 -43.25 -13.95
C GLU A 865 -21.52 -41.79 -13.70
N VAL A 866 -20.54 -40.90 -13.51
CA VAL A 866 -20.77 -39.46 -13.33
C VAL A 866 -21.02 -38.73 -14.66
N GLY A 867 -20.64 -39.34 -15.80
CA GLY A 867 -20.73 -38.70 -17.12
C GLY A 867 -19.65 -37.65 -17.39
N ASP A 868 -18.55 -37.65 -16.62
CA ASP A 868 -17.46 -36.68 -16.77
C ASP A 868 -16.51 -37.08 -17.91
N VAL A 869 -16.70 -36.45 -19.06
CA VAL A 869 -15.94 -36.71 -20.29
C VAL A 869 -14.45 -36.38 -20.14
N ARG A 870 -14.07 -35.35 -19.36
CA ARG A 870 -12.66 -35.00 -19.14
C ARG A 870 -11.97 -36.08 -18.32
N ASN A 871 -12.57 -36.48 -17.21
CA ASN A 871 -12.01 -37.51 -16.33
C ASN A 871 -11.93 -38.89 -17.01
N GLN A 872 -12.86 -39.20 -17.92
CA GLN A 872 -12.77 -40.37 -18.82
C GLN A 872 -11.56 -40.27 -19.76
N ALA A 873 -11.35 -39.12 -20.40
CA ALA A 873 -10.22 -38.89 -21.30
C ALA A 873 -8.87 -39.04 -20.56
N VAL A 874 -8.76 -38.45 -19.37
CA VAL A 874 -7.56 -38.54 -18.50
C VAL A 874 -7.25 -39.98 -18.11
N THR A 875 -8.24 -40.76 -17.68
CA THR A 875 -8.04 -42.17 -17.28
C THR A 875 -7.67 -43.07 -18.45
N LEU A 876 -8.30 -42.89 -19.60
CA LEU A 876 -7.93 -43.59 -20.84
C LEU A 876 -6.50 -43.24 -21.26
N ALA A 877 -6.11 -41.97 -21.21
CA ALA A 877 -4.74 -41.56 -21.47
C ALA A 877 -3.74 -42.19 -20.49
N ASN A 878 -4.05 -42.25 -19.19
CA ASN A 878 -3.20 -42.92 -18.20
C ASN A 878 -3.09 -44.43 -18.44
N LEU A 879 -4.16 -45.11 -18.85
CA LEU A 879 -4.15 -46.52 -19.28
C LEU A 879 -3.28 -46.72 -20.53
N GLY A 880 -3.38 -45.81 -21.51
CA GLY A 880 -2.53 -45.80 -22.69
C GLY A 880 -1.05 -45.64 -22.33
N HIS A 881 -0.73 -44.70 -21.43
CA HIS A 881 0.63 -44.45 -20.98
C HIS A 881 1.21 -45.63 -20.17
N LEU A 882 0.38 -46.27 -19.33
CA LEU A 882 0.75 -47.50 -18.63
C LEU A 882 1.07 -48.63 -19.62
N SER A 883 0.23 -48.80 -20.65
CA SER A 883 0.38 -49.83 -21.70
C SER A 883 1.63 -49.60 -22.55
N LEU A 884 1.94 -48.33 -22.84
CA LEU A 884 3.16 -47.93 -23.53
C LEU A 884 4.41 -48.31 -22.73
N LYS A 885 4.44 -48.05 -21.41
CA LYS A 885 5.57 -48.44 -20.54
C LYS A 885 5.74 -49.96 -20.43
N SER A 886 4.66 -50.73 -20.55
CA SER A 886 4.71 -52.19 -20.59
C SER A 886 4.92 -52.77 -22.00
N TRP A 887 5.33 -51.96 -22.98
CA TRP A 887 5.59 -52.35 -24.38
C TRP A 887 4.37 -52.93 -25.14
N ALA A 888 3.15 -52.69 -24.64
CA ALA A 888 1.90 -53.11 -25.26
C ALA A 888 1.40 -52.02 -26.23
N GLN A 889 2.00 -51.97 -27.42
CA GLN A 889 1.80 -50.88 -28.39
C GLN A 889 0.37 -50.76 -28.95
N GLN A 890 -0.30 -51.88 -29.26
CA GLN A 890 -1.66 -51.85 -29.82
C GLN A 890 -2.70 -51.33 -28.80
N PRO A 891 -2.78 -51.87 -27.56
CA PRO A 891 -3.66 -51.32 -26.53
C PRO A 891 -3.35 -49.86 -26.20
N ALA A 892 -2.07 -49.48 -26.15
CA ALA A 892 -1.66 -48.11 -25.90
C ALA A 892 -2.23 -47.14 -26.96
N ARG A 893 -2.11 -47.50 -28.24
CA ARG A 893 -2.65 -46.72 -29.36
C ARG A 893 -4.16 -46.56 -29.24
N ASP A 894 -4.88 -47.64 -28.96
CA ASP A 894 -6.34 -47.62 -28.91
C ASP A 894 -6.85 -46.73 -27.77
N TYR A 895 -6.24 -46.84 -26.58
CA TYR A 895 -6.58 -45.97 -25.45
C TYR A 895 -6.29 -44.49 -25.73
N PHE A 896 -5.13 -44.17 -26.34
CA PHE A 896 -4.82 -42.79 -26.69
C PHE A 896 -5.76 -42.23 -27.76
N LEU A 897 -6.13 -43.01 -28.78
CA LEU A 897 -7.10 -42.58 -29.79
C LEU A 897 -8.47 -42.30 -29.18
N GLN A 898 -8.91 -43.12 -28.21
CA GLN A 898 -10.15 -42.88 -27.48
C GLN A 898 -10.05 -41.61 -26.63
N ALA A 899 -8.94 -41.40 -25.92
CA ALA A 899 -8.70 -40.18 -25.14
C ALA A 899 -8.73 -38.92 -26.02
N VAL A 900 -8.04 -38.93 -27.17
CA VAL A 900 -8.05 -37.81 -28.13
C VAL A 900 -9.47 -37.52 -28.63
N ARG A 901 -10.28 -38.55 -28.95
CA ARG A 901 -11.68 -38.35 -29.37
C ARG A 901 -12.51 -37.65 -28.30
N LEU A 902 -12.35 -38.03 -27.03
CA LEU A 902 -13.05 -37.39 -25.92
C LEU A 902 -12.56 -35.95 -25.71
N TYR A 903 -11.25 -35.69 -25.77
CA TYR A 903 -10.73 -34.32 -25.71
C TYR A 903 -11.26 -33.43 -26.84
N CYS A 904 -11.44 -33.96 -28.05
CA CYS A 904 -12.06 -33.23 -29.16
C CYS A 904 -13.54 -32.90 -28.96
N GLN A 905 -14.24 -33.57 -28.03
CA GLN A 905 -15.63 -33.29 -27.68
C GLN A 905 -15.75 -32.23 -26.58
N LEU A 906 -14.66 -31.92 -25.87
CA LEU A 906 -14.63 -30.91 -24.82
C LEU A 906 -14.52 -29.50 -25.40
N GLN A 907 -15.03 -28.52 -24.66
CA GLN A 907 -14.80 -27.11 -24.98
C GLN A 907 -13.31 -26.78 -24.83
N ALA A 908 -12.78 -25.96 -25.74
CA ALA A 908 -11.37 -25.59 -25.72
C ALA A 908 -11.06 -24.71 -24.49
N SER A 909 -10.28 -25.26 -23.56
CA SER A 909 -9.71 -24.56 -22.40
C SER A 909 -8.20 -24.77 -22.38
N VAL A 910 -7.45 -23.88 -21.71
CA VAL A 910 -5.99 -24.01 -21.60
C VAL A 910 -5.61 -25.36 -21.00
N GLU A 911 -6.30 -25.80 -19.96
CA GLU A 911 -5.98 -27.07 -19.29
C GLU A 911 -6.26 -28.29 -20.16
N THR A 912 -7.44 -28.36 -20.77
CA THR A 912 -7.82 -29.49 -21.64
C THR A 912 -6.96 -29.53 -22.91
N ASP A 913 -6.61 -28.37 -23.47
CA ASP A 913 -5.72 -28.29 -24.63
C ASP A 913 -4.31 -28.77 -24.27
N MET A 914 -3.80 -28.42 -23.09
CA MET A 914 -2.48 -28.88 -22.66
C MET A 914 -2.47 -30.37 -22.33
N GLU A 915 -3.53 -30.88 -21.70
CA GLU A 915 -3.71 -32.32 -21.49
C GLU A 915 -3.74 -33.06 -22.83
N LEU A 916 -4.48 -32.54 -23.80
CA LEU A 916 -4.54 -33.06 -25.17
C LEU A 916 -3.17 -33.02 -25.86
N VAL A 917 -2.40 -31.94 -25.72
CA VAL A 917 -1.02 -31.84 -26.24
C VAL A 917 -0.19 -33.00 -25.68
N GLN A 918 -0.24 -33.26 -24.37
CA GLN A 918 0.50 -34.36 -23.77
C GLN A 918 0.07 -35.73 -24.31
N VAL A 919 -1.23 -35.95 -24.49
CA VAL A 919 -1.77 -37.19 -25.06
C VAL A 919 -1.36 -37.36 -26.53
N LEU A 920 -1.37 -36.30 -27.32
CA LEU A 920 -0.91 -36.30 -28.71
C LEU A 920 0.57 -36.63 -28.81
N LEU A 921 1.40 -36.14 -27.90
CA LEU A 921 2.83 -36.48 -27.84
C LEU A 921 3.04 -37.97 -27.53
N TRP A 922 2.29 -38.53 -26.57
CA TRP A 922 2.36 -39.98 -26.29
C TRP A 922 1.84 -40.83 -27.44
N LEU A 923 0.75 -40.42 -28.08
CA LEU A 923 0.23 -41.08 -29.28
C LEU A 923 1.25 -41.04 -30.42
N ALA A 924 1.90 -39.89 -30.64
CA ALA A 924 2.95 -39.75 -31.65
C ALA A 924 4.10 -40.72 -31.36
N GLN A 925 4.54 -40.84 -30.10
CA GLN A 925 5.58 -41.78 -29.69
C GLN A 925 5.21 -43.23 -30.03
N VAL A 926 3.98 -43.66 -29.72
CA VAL A 926 3.48 -45.00 -30.07
C VAL A 926 3.48 -45.22 -31.58
N LEU A 927 3.00 -44.25 -32.36
CA LEU A 927 2.90 -44.35 -33.81
C LEU A 927 4.27 -44.39 -34.49
N VAL A 928 5.24 -43.61 -34.01
CA VAL A 928 6.63 -43.67 -34.48
C VAL A 928 7.27 -45.01 -34.14
N CYS A 929 7.07 -45.53 -32.93
CA CYS A 929 7.56 -46.86 -32.54
C CYS A 929 6.92 -47.98 -33.39
N GLY A 930 5.67 -47.78 -33.85
CA GLY A 930 4.96 -48.67 -34.76
C GLY A 930 5.22 -48.43 -36.26
N CYS A 931 6.25 -47.67 -36.62
CA CYS A 931 6.64 -47.33 -38.00
C CYS A 931 5.58 -46.55 -38.84
N GLN A 932 4.58 -45.93 -38.20
CA GLN A 932 3.55 -45.11 -38.86
C GLN A 932 3.95 -43.63 -38.86
N LEU A 933 5.03 -43.31 -39.59
CA LEU A 933 5.70 -42.01 -39.53
C LEU A 933 4.83 -40.82 -39.96
N ALA A 934 3.95 -40.99 -40.96
CA ALA A 934 3.07 -39.93 -41.44
C ALA A 934 2.04 -39.53 -40.37
N SER A 935 1.42 -40.51 -39.70
CA SER A 935 0.45 -40.26 -38.63
C SER A 935 1.13 -39.72 -37.36
N GLY A 936 2.33 -40.22 -37.02
CA GLY A 936 3.11 -39.69 -35.90
C GLY A 936 3.51 -38.22 -36.11
N ARG A 937 3.90 -37.85 -37.33
CA ARG A 937 4.20 -36.46 -37.70
C ARG A 937 2.97 -35.55 -37.52
N LEU A 938 1.80 -35.98 -37.98
CA LEU A 938 0.56 -35.23 -37.82
C LEU A 938 0.25 -34.96 -36.33
N CYS A 939 0.44 -35.97 -35.46
CA CYS A 939 0.25 -35.79 -34.02
C CYS A 939 1.20 -34.75 -33.41
N TYR A 940 2.47 -34.72 -33.83
CA TYR A 940 3.41 -33.68 -33.39
C TYR A 940 3.05 -32.29 -33.90
N GLU A 941 2.62 -32.17 -35.16
CA GLU A 941 2.18 -30.90 -35.75
C GLU A 941 0.91 -30.37 -35.06
N MET A 942 -0.03 -31.24 -34.73
CA MET A 942 -1.22 -30.88 -33.94
C MET A 942 -0.87 -30.47 -32.51
N ALA A 943 0.03 -31.20 -31.84
CA ALA A 943 0.53 -30.83 -30.52
C ALA A 943 1.22 -29.45 -30.52
N LEU A 944 2.01 -29.17 -31.56
CA LEU A 944 2.62 -27.85 -31.76
C LEU A 944 1.57 -26.76 -31.93
N LEU A 945 0.55 -27.01 -32.76
CA LEU A 945 -0.50 -26.03 -33.04
C LEU A 945 -1.31 -25.66 -31.79
N PHE A 946 -1.71 -26.65 -30.99
CA PHE A 946 -2.38 -26.40 -29.71
C PHE A 946 -1.45 -25.70 -28.70
N GLY A 947 -0.16 -26.04 -28.67
CA GLY A 947 0.82 -25.34 -27.83
C GLY A 947 1.05 -23.87 -28.23
N LEU A 948 1.06 -23.57 -29.54
CA LEU A 948 1.23 -22.22 -30.08
C LEU A 948 0.01 -21.33 -29.85
N ARG A 949 -1.20 -21.90 -29.88
CA ARG A 949 -2.46 -21.18 -29.58
C ARG A 949 -2.41 -20.47 -28.23
N HIS A 950 -1.65 -21.01 -27.27
CA HIS A 950 -1.48 -20.46 -25.93
C HIS A 950 -0.08 -19.83 -25.69
N ARG A 951 0.64 -19.42 -26.75
CA ARG A 951 1.96 -18.72 -26.71
C ARG A 951 3.13 -19.47 -26.04
N HIS A 952 3.14 -20.81 -26.02
CA HIS A 952 4.26 -21.60 -25.50
C HIS A 952 5.25 -22.02 -26.61
N LEU A 953 6.24 -21.17 -26.93
CA LEU A 953 7.22 -21.40 -28.03
C LEU A 953 8.45 -22.26 -27.66
N LYS A 954 8.73 -22.54 -26.37
CA LYS A 954 10.03 -23.11 -25.94
C LYS A 954 10.08 -24.62 -25.67
N THR A 955 8.94 -25.33 -25.66
CA THR A 955 8.85 -26.73 -25.20
C THR A 955 8.87 -27.80 -26.28
N LEU A 956 8.95 -27.45 -27.57
CA LEU A 956 8.79 -28.42 -28.66
C LEU A 956 10.08 -28.89 -29.36
N CYS A 957 11.28 -28.51 -28.88
CA CYS A 957 12.54 -29.02 -29.41
C CYS A 957 13.23 -29.98 -28.40
N PRO A 958 13.44 -31.26 -28.72
CA PRO A 958 14.23 -32.17 -27.86
C PRO A 958 15.74 -31.84 -27.92
N PRO A 959 16.53 -32.16 -26.87
CA PRO A 959 17.96 -31.90 -26.84
C PRO A 959 18.72 -32.83 -27.81
N THR A 960 19.63 -32.27 -28.59
CA THR A 960 20.63 -33.06 -29.31
C THR A 960 21.76 -33.43 -28.34
N PRO A 961 22.15 -34.71 -28.21
CA PRO A 961 23.27 -35.09 -27.35
C PRO A 961 24.57 -34.57 -27.97
N ARG A 962 25.22 -33.61 -27.31
CA ARG A 962 26.61 -33.24 -27.61
C ARG A 962 27.53 -34.26 -26.93
N HIS A 963 28.44 -34.83 -27.72
CA HIS A 963 29.44 -35.85 -27.38
C HIS A 963 29.07 -37.31 -27.71
N ALA A 964 29.13 -37.65 -29.00
CA ALA A 964 29.67 -38.93 -29.46
C ALA A 964 30.36 -38.73 -30.82
N SER A 965 31.59 -39.25 -30.94
CA SER A 965 32.42 -39.28 -32.15
C SER A 965 31.74 -40.03 -33.32
N PRO A 966 32.12 -39.74 -34.58
CA PRO A 966 31.29 -40.03 -35.74
C PRO A 966 31.54 -41.44 -36.25
N THR A 967 30.74 -42.42 -35.83
CA THR A 967 30.48 -43.64 -36.61
C THR A 967 29.29 -44.40 -36.03
N THR A 968 28.10 -44.02 -36.47
CA THR A 968 26.95 -44.87 -36.84
C THR A 968 25.67 -44.04 -36.78
N SER A 969 24.91 -44.09 -37.87
CA SER A 969 23.82 -43.19 -38.22
C SER A 969 22.52 -43.52 -37.48
N THR A 970 22.06 -42.62 -36.60
CA THR A 970 20.63 -42.43 -36.29
C THR A 970 20.39 -40.95 -35.98
N GLY A 971 20.19 -40.15 -37.03
CA GLY A 971 19.76 -38.75 -37.00
C GLY A 971 18.76 -38.51 -38.12
N TRP A 972 17.80 -37.62 -37.90
CA TRP A 972 16.69 -37.26 -38.77
C TRP A 972 17.10 -37.10 -40.26
N PRO A 973 16.58 -37.92 -41.21
CA PRO A 973 17.03 -37.88 -42.59
C PRO A 973 16.16 -37.00 -43.51
N TRP A 974 15.61 -35.86 -43.05
CA TRP A 974 14.77 -35.00 -43.92
C TRP A 974 14.84 -33.50 -43.59
N LEU A 975 16.04 -32.90 -43.58
CA LEU A 975 16.16 -31.42 -43.61
C LEU A 975 17.31 -30.89 -44.47
N SER A 976 17.85 -31.70 -45.40
CA SER A 976 18.85 -31.23 -46.37
C SER A 976 18.51 -31.70 -47.78
N ASN A 977 17.49 -31.09 -48.40
CA ASN A 977 17.42 -30.86 -49.84
C ASN A 977 16.10 -30.18 -50.23
N SER A 978 16.14 -28.86 -50.44
CA SER A 978 15.57 -28.16 -51.60
C SER A 978 15.70 -26.65 -51.39
N GLY A 979 16.19 -25.97 -52.42
CA GLY A 979 16.66 -24.60 -52.34
C GLY A 979 15.56 -23.54 -52.20
N THR A 980 15.99 -22.38 -51.69
CA THR A 980 15.58 -21.03 -52.08
C THR A 980 14.20 -20.91 -52.76
N GLY A 981 13.18 -20.57 -51.97
CA GLY A 981 11.87 -20.15 -52.47
C GLY A 981 11.21 -19.17 -51.50
N ARG A 982 11.12 -17.90 -51.90
CA ARG A 982 10.47 -16.79 -51.19
C ARG A 982 9.03 -17.15 -50.78
N TRP A 983 8.69 -17.01 -49.49
CA TRP A 983 7.30 -16.80 -49.08
C TRP A 983 6.98 -15.31 -49.20
N ARG A 984 6.30 -14.95 -50.29
CA ARG A 984 5.69 -13.64 -50.49
C ARG A 984 4.27 -13.71 -49.90
N GLY A 985 3.93 -12.77 -49.03
CA GLY A 985 2.63 -12.69 -48.36
C GLY A 985 1.47 -12.50 -49.33
N SER A 986 0.32 -13.08 -48.94
CA SER A 986 -0.98 -12.82 -49.55
C SER A 986 -2.01 -12.69 -48.43
N CYS A 987 -2.57 -11.50 -48.33
CA CYS A 987 -3.69 -11.10 -47.47
C CYS A 987 -4.88 -12.04 -47.62
N TRP A 988 -5.52 -12.43 -46.51
CA TRP A 988 -6.91 -12.87 -46.50
C TRP A 988 -7.68 -12.04 -45.48
N SER A 989 -8.49 -11.13 -46.01
CA SER A 989 -9.50 -10.34 -45.31
C SER A 989 -10.73 -11.19 -44.99
N PRO A 990 -11.53 -10.84 -43.96
CA PRO A 990 -12.69 -11.61 -43.56
C PRO A 990 -13.94 -11.18 -44.34
N SER A 991 -14.71 -12.13 -44.86
CA SER A 991 -16.08 -11.90 -45.31
C SER A 991 -16.88 -13.18 -45.08
N GLY A 992 -17.89 -13.11 -44.22
CA GLY A 992 -18.73 -14.23 -43.84
C GLY A 992 -19.87 -14.50 -44.81
N SER A 993 -20.52 -15.65 -44.60
CA SER A 993 -21.97 -15.82 -44.68
C SER A 993 -22.33 -17.25 -44.24
N CYS A 994 -23.28 -17.35 -43.34
CA CYS A 994 -24.03 -18.55 -42.98
C CYS A 994 -24.59 -19.28 -44.22
N ILE A 995 -24.78 -20.60 -44.11
CA ILE A 995 -26.02 -21.32 -44.48
C ILE A 995 -25.97 -22.72 -43.86
N GLU A 996 -27.15 -23.14 -43.42
CA GLU A 996 -27.57 -24.29 -42.60
C GLU A 996 -27.37 -25.67 -43.26
N THR A 997 -27.08 -26.69 -42.46
CA THR A 997 -28.00 -27.79 -42.07
C THR A 997 -27.37 -28.68 -41.01
#